data_AF-A0A8T1UCB5-F1
#
_entry.id   AF-A0A8T1UCB5-F1
#
_cell.length_a   1.000
_cell.length_b   1.000
_cell.length_c   1.000
_cell.angle_alpha   90.00
_cell.angle_beta   90.00
_cell.angle_gamma   90.00
#
_symmetry.space_group_name_H-M   'P 1'
#
loop_
_entity.id
_entity.type
_entity.pdbx_description
1 polymer ?
#
loop_
_entity_poly.entity_id
_entity_poly.type
_entity_poly.pdbx_seq_one_letter_code
_entity_poly.pdbx_strand_id
1 'polypeptide(L)'
;LTKTKSGATIEFTGTTTFGTKTWEGPLVLLSGSDLTVKGSGTLDGQGAWYWKQGTSISRPVFFRLHAVTSSTLSGFTLKNSPFRTFSILNSEKTTISGLTLDSSAGDGTAKNTDGFDLSRNDGVTITGNKIYNQDDCLAMQSSTNTVFSNNYCSGGHGISIGSLGGDSVTSSDTVSGLTVTGNSIVNSVNGIRIKTIIGLQGLVSNAKYTNNKLSNVKNAIVIHSDYSKSKGGYTGSATSEVTIQGVTISGLSGTATNLYDIVANAKVVSGWTFSGITRTHQQFLRVNMKVFAHSLVVIALLVAAVNGFDVNLNDYTQQSEASQVGQVSPASQVSDDSPSQVDPLQQDDGCTLSGSYIQGTNVSHCSTVIIDSLSVPAGVTLDLSNVTSGAHIQFQGTTTFGQKLWDGPLLKVKGTNLSVTGPGTLDGQGSWYWPQGQNVTKPVFFKLNRVVNSTLSGFNLVNVPYRTFSIGNSNYTTITGLTLNSTAGNGVAKNTDGFDLSKNDHFTITGNRIYNQDDCLAMQSSTNTVFSNNYCSGGHGISIGSLGGDKQDSSTTVAGLLVKGNTIVNSDNGIRIKTITGLQGLVTNASYIDNKLVNVKHAIVMHSDYNKTKGGYSGIPTSLVNITNIKIDGLSGSATNLYDVVVNPDVVSNWEFKNIAVNATNVGQCSGGPSNVQC
;
A
#
# COMPACT_ATOMS: atom_id res chain seq x y z
N LEU A 1 26.76 10.68 -4.99
CA LEU A 1 27.84 9.66 -5.08
C LEU A 1 27.25 8.32 -5.53
N THR A 2 26.67 8.27 -6.74
CA THR A 2 25.88 7.11 -7.20
C THR A 2 26.56 6.23 -8.26
N LYS A 3 27.69 6.69 -8.79
CA LYS A 3 28.52 5.96 -9.75
C LYS A 3 29.90 5.66 -9.17
N THR A 4 29.94 5.44 -7.85
CA THR A 4 31.18 5.16 -7.13
C THR A 4 31.69 3.78 -7.55
N LYS A 5 32.98 3.67 -7.89
CA LYS A 5 33.60 2.40 -8.25
C LYS A 5 33.54 1.44 -7.04
N SER A 6 33.30 0.14 -7.28
CA SER A 6 33.39 -0.88 -6.23
C SER A 6 34.77 -0.82 -5.56
N GLY A 7 34.83 -0.94 -4.24
CA GLY A 7 36.09 -0.87 -3.49
C GLY A 7 36.59 0.55 -3.19
N ALA A 8 35.86 1.59 -3.61
CA ALA A 8 36.34 2.96 -3.43
C ALA A 8 36.35 3.38 -1.96
N THR A 9 37.36 4.18 -1.61
CA THR A 9 37.40 4.92 -0.36
C THR A 9 36.88 6.34 -0.58
N ILE A 10 35.92 6.77 0.22
CA ILE A 10 35.39 8.13 0.26
C ILE A 10 35.75 8.71 1.63
N GLU A 11 36.42 9.86 1.67
CA GLU A 11 36.84 10.46 2.93
C GLU A 11 36.27 11.87 3.11
N PHE A 12 35.58 12.09 4.23
CA PHE A 12 35.12 13.41 4.67
C PHE A 12 36.10 13.94 5.72
N THR A 13 36.89 14.96 5.39
CA THR A 13 37.94 15.49 6.28
C THR A 13 37.68 16.91 6.79
N GLY A 14 36.90 17.72 6.06
CA GLY A 14 36.57 19.11 6.40
C GLY A 14 35.09 19.35 6.66
N THR A 15 34.66 20.62 6.62
CA THR A 15 33.26 21.01 6.77
C THR A 15 32.58 21.18 5.41
N THR A 16 31.47 20.46 5.19
CA THR A 16 30.58 20.62 4.03
C THR A 16 29.27 21.22 4.49
N THR A 17 28.82 22.31 3.88
CA THR A 17 27.51 22.93 4.14
C THR A 17 26.60 22.79 2.92
N PHE A 18 25.28 22.75 3.14
CA PHE A 18 24.29 22.62 2.07
C PHE A 18 23.42 23.88 1.95
N GLY A 19 23.05 24.25 0.72
CA GLY A 19 22.05 25.30 0.51
C GLY A 19 20.66 24.88 1.01
N THR A 20 19.78 25.86 1.22
CA THR A 20 18.41 25.62 1.69
C THR A 20 17.40 25.69 0.54
N LYS A 21 16.49 24.71 0.47
CA LYS A 21 15.43 24.64 -0.54
C LYS A 21 14.29 23.75 -0.05
N THR A 22 13.05 24.02 -0.44
CA THR A 22 11.91 23.12 -0.20
C THR A 22 11.92 21.97 -1.22
N TRP A 23 12.21 20.75 -0.77
CA TRP A 23 12.25 19.52 -1.59
C TRP A 23 12.50 18.28 -0.70
N GLU A 24 12.29 17.09 -1.24
CA GLU A 24 12.42 15.79 -0.52
C GLU A 24 13.86 15.27 -0.39
N GLY A 25 14.82 15.89 -1.09
CA GLY A 25 16.23 15.49 -1.05
C GLY A 25 16.53 14.18 -1.80
N PRO A 26 17.66 13.53 -1.50
CA PRO A 26 18.50 13.74 -0.30
C PRO A 26 19.61 14.78 -0.52
N LEU A 27 20.21 15.29 0.57
CA LEU A 27 21.42 16.14 0.50
C LEU A 27 22.65 15.35 0.03
N VAL A 28 22.80 14.12 0.53
CA VAL A 28 23.82 13.17 0.07
C VAL A 28 23.14 11.86 -0.33
N LEU A 29 23.37 11.43 -1.58
CA LEU A 29 22.94 10.11 -2.07
C LEU A 29 24.18 9.24 -2.33
N LEU A 30 24.24 8.07 -1.71
CA LEU A 30 25.28 7.07 -1.90
C LEU A 30 24.68 5.75 -2.38
N SER A 31 25.26 5.17 -3.44
CA SER A 31 24.98 3.81 -3.92
C SER A 31 26.27 3.15 -4.40
N GLY A 32 26.38 1.82 -4.27
CA GLY A 32 27.56 1.05 -4.71
C GLY A 32 27.89 -0.11 -3.77
N SER A 33 28.98 -0.81 -4.07
CA SER A 33 29.43 -2.00 -3.35
C SER A 33 30.87 -1.86 -2.84
N ASP A 34 31.20 -2.57 -1.77
CA ASP A 34 32.56 -2.66 -1.19
C ASP A 34 33.16 -1.29 -0.84
N LEU A 35 32.33 -0.32 -0.47
CA LEU A 35 32.77 1.05 -0.22
C LEU A 35 33.37 1.19 1.18
N THR A 36 34.39 2.03 1.31
CA THR A 36 34.90 2.51 2.60
C THR A 36 34.66 4.01 2.71
N VAL A 37 33.61 4.43 3.41
CA VAL A 37 33.35 5.84 3.69
C VAL A 37 33.85 6.16 5.09
N LYS A 38 34.75 7.13 5.22
CA LYS A 38 35.37 7.43 6.51
C LYS A 38 35.69 8.91 6.69
N GLY A 39 36.26 9.25 7.83
CA GLY A 39 36.91 10.55 8.07
C GLY A 39 36.36 11.25 9.30
N SER A 40 36.92 12.42 9.62
CA SER A 40 36.58 13.22 10.81
C SER A 40 35.81 14.51 10.47
N GLY A 41 35.41 14.67 9.22
CA GLY A 41 34.75 15.86 8.70
C GLY A 41 33.34 16.06 9.27
N THR A 42 32.80 17.26 9.03
CA THR A 42 31.44 17.64 9.44
C THR A 42 30.61 17.98 8.21
N LEU A 43 29.45 17.38 8.08
CA LEU A 43 28.45 17.75 7.10
C LEU A 43 27.35 18.52 7.84
N ASP A 44 27.08 19.76 7.48
CA ASP A 44 26.05 20.61 8.13
C ASP A 44 24.86 20.83 7.18
N GLY A 45 23.73 20.23 7.52
CA GLY A 45 22.49 20.26 6.74
C GLY A 45 21.74 21.59 6.78
N GLN A 46 22.22 22.58 7.55
CA GLN A 46 21.59 23.89 7.71
C GLN A 46 20.15 23.82 8.24
N GLY A 47 19.89 22.89 9.16
CA GLY A 47 18.57 22.57 9.73
C GLY A 47 17.77 23.76 10.26
N ALA A 48 18.40 24.79 10.81
CA ALA A 48 17.72 25.95 11.40
C ALA A 48 16.70 26.63 10.46
N TRP A 49 17.02 26.70 9.17
CA TRP A 49 16.10 27.22 8.17
C TRP A 49 14.84 26.34 8.08
N TYR A 50 15.04 25.03 7.94
CA TYR A 50 13.98 24.02 7.83
C TYR A 50 13.10 23.92 9.08
N TRP A 51 13.70 23.95 10.28
CA TRP A 51 12.99 23.84 11.54
C TRP A 51 12.05 25.03 11.77
N LYS A 52 12.44 26.23 11.30
CA LYS A 52 11.59 27.43 11.37
C LYS A 52 10.28 27.27 10.57
N GLN A 53 10.31 26.52 9.47
CA GLN A 53 9.11 26.27 8.65
C GLN A 53 8.33 25.03 9.10
N GLY A 54 9.00 24.10 9.80
CA GLY A 54 8.39 22.91 10.36
C GLY A 54 7.88 21.95 9.28
N THR A 55 6.75 21.28 9.56
CA THR A 55 6.15 20.26 8.69
C THR A 55 5.28 20.84 7.57
N SER A 56 5.25 22.16 7.40
CA SER A 56 4.50 22.84 6.33
C SER A 56 5.18 22.75 4.96
N ILE A 57 6.45 22.34 4.95
CA ILE A 57 7.26 22.21 3.74
C ILE A 57 7.85 20.81 3.63
N SER A 58 8.15 20.40 2.41
CA SER A 58 9.04 19.28 2.13
C SER A 58 10.47 19.59 2.59
N ARG A 59 11.08 18.67 3.33
CA ARG A 59 12.42 18.82 3.90
C ARG A 59 13.31 17.66 3.42
N PRO A 60 14.54 17.93 2.97
CA PRO A 60 15.36 16.90 2.39
C PRO A 60 15.86 15.92 3.45
N VAL A 61 15.82 14.62 3.14
CA VAL A 61 16.62 13.62 3.89
C VAL A 61 18.09 14.04 3.82
N PHE A 62 18.82 13.95 4.94
CA PHE A 62 20.22 14.34 4.93
C PHE A 62 21.05 13.33 4.13
N PHE A 63 21.20 12.11 4.61
CA PHE A 63 22.06 11.11 3.99
C PHE A 63 21.23 9.88 3.59
N ARG A 64 21.19 9.56 2.29
CA ARG A 64 20.51 8.38 1.77
C ARG A 64 21.51 7.34 1.28
N LEU A 65 21.44 6.16 1.89
CA LEU A 65 22.06 4.94 1.36
C LEU A 65 21.00 4.21 0.55
N HIS A 66 21.26 3.97 -0.73
CA HIS A 66 20.35 3.23 -1.59
C HIS A 66 21.12 2.16 -2.37
N ALA A 67 20.76 0.88 -2.18
CA ALA A 67 21.47 -0.24 -2.79
C ALA A 67 22.98 -0.21 -2.48
N VAL A 68 23.32 0.03 -1.20
CA VAL A 68 24.70 -0.05 -0.72
C VAL A 68 24.96 -1.45 -0.19
N THR A 69 26.00 -2.13 -0.70
CA THR A 69 26.27 -3.54 -0.38
C THR A 69 27.69 -3.71 0.14
N SER A 70 27.90 -4.57 1.15
CA SER A 70 29.24 -4.96 1.64
C SER A 70 30.15 -3.77 1.99
N SER A 71 29.59 -2.69 2.53
CA SER A 71 30.30 -1.41 2.68
C SER A 71 30.45 -0.99 4.15
N THR A 72 31.34 -0.03 4.41
CA THR A 72 31.56 0.55 5.74
C THR A 72 31.45 2.08 5.71
N LEU A 73 30.85 2.66 6.76
CA LEU A 73 30.76 4.10 6.99
C LEU A 73 31.23 4.43 8.42
N SER A 74 32.20 5.32 8.60
CA SER A 74 32.71 5.62 9.94
C SER A 74 33.32 7.01 10.21
N GLY A 75 33.25 7.44 11.48
CA GLY A 75 34.04 8.54 12.05
C GLY A 75 33.56 9.98 11.86
N PHE A 76 32.67 10.27 10.91
CA PHE A 76 32.30 11.65 10.56
C PHE A 76 31.05 12.16 11.29
N THR A 77 30.86 13.48 11.24
CA THR A 77 29.75 14.18 11.92
C THR A 77 28.71 14.66 10.91
N LEU A 78 27.42 14.46 11.19
CA LEU A 78 26.31 15.10 10.52
C LEU A 78 25.60 16.04 11.48
N LYS A 79 25.55 17.32 11.14
CA LYS A 79 25.04 18.40 11.99
C LYS A 79 23.78 19.03 11.41
N ASN A 80 22.86 19.42 12.28
CA ASN A 80 21.65 20.18 11.94
C ASN A 80 20.83 19.54 10.81
N SER A 81 20.34 18.32 11.02
CA SER A 81 19.58 17.61 9.99
C SER A 81 18.25 18.34 9.65
N PRO A 82 17.92 18.58 8.37
CA PRO A 82 16.64 19.17 7.97
C PRO A 82 15.43 18.30 8.34
N PHE A 83 15.62 16.98 8.26
CA PHE A 83 14.62 15.93 8.41
C PHE A 83 15.33 14.65 8.91
N ARG A 84 14.93 13.46 8.44
CA ARG A 84 15.63 12.20 8.76
C ARG A 84 17.11 12.29 8.38
N THR A 85 17.97 11.91 9.32
CA THR A 85 19.42 12.02 9.18
C THR A 85 19.95 10.93 8.24
N PHE A 86 19.69 9.66 8.54
CA PHE A 86 19.92 8.57 7.59
C PHE A 86 18.61 7.96 7.08
N SER A 87 18.53 7.72 5.78
CA SER A 87 17.54 6.85 5.15
C SER A 87 18.28 5.73 4.42
N ILE A 88 18.16 4.51 4.92
CA ILE A 88 18.87 3.32 4.45
C ILE A 88 17.87 2.42 3.75
N LEU A 89 18.06 2.25 2.44
CA LEU A 89 17.09 1.62 1.56
C LEU A 89 17.77 0.53 0.73
N ASN A 90 17.17 -0.67 0.69
CA ASN A 90 17.63 -1.78 -0.15
C ASN A 90 19.13 -2.09 0.00
N SER A 91 19.70 -1.90 1.20
CA SER A 91 21.13 -2.04 1.45
C SER A 91 21.43 -3.36 2.17
N GLU A 92 22.59 -3.93 1.88
CA GLU A 92 22.97 -5.26 2.33
C GLU A 92 24.35 -5.25 2.98
N LYS A 93 24.53 -6.03 4.07
CA LYS A 93 25.85 -6.32 4.68
C LYS A 93 26.72 -5.07 4.91
N THR A 94 26.10 -4.00 5.38
CA THR A 94 26.74 -2.68 5.49
C THR A 94 26.87 -2.26 6.95
N THR A 95 28.06 -1.79 7.34
CA THR A 95 28.37 -1.38 8.72
C THR A 95 28.51 0.14 8.82
N ILE A 96 27.82 0.74 9.78
CA ILE A 96 27.87 2.16 10.10
C ILE A 96 28.33 2.31 11.55
N SER A 97 29.46 2.97 11.78
CA SER A 97 30.05 3.02 13.11
C SER A 97 30.78 4.29 13.48
N GLY A 98 30.66 4.73 14.74
CA GLY A 98 31.44 5.87 15.25
C GLY A 98 31.07 7.21 14.62
N LEU A 99 29.85 7.36 14.07
CA LEU A 99 29.34 8.64 13.60
C LEU A 99 28.83 9.49 14.76
N THR A 100 28.82 10.81 14.55
CA THR A 100 28.08 11.76 15.41
C THR A 100 26.96 12.40 14.61
N LEU A 101 25.70 12.12 14.96
CA LEU A 101 24.52 12.79 14.43
C LEU A 101 24.11 13.84 15.47
N ASP A 102 24.29 15.12 15.16
CA ASP A 102 24.04 16.22 16.09
C ASP A 102 23.02 17.22 15.54
N SER A 103 21.77 17.08 15.96
CA SER A 103 20.71 18.06 15.72
C SER A 103 20.28 18.75 17.02
N SER A 104 21.12 18.80 18.05
CA SER A 104 20.80 19.42 19.35
C SER A 104 20.41 20.90 19.24
N ALA A 105 20.93 21.63 18.25
CA ALA A 105 20.53 23.01 17.97
C ALA A 105 19.04 23.15 17.59
N GLY A 106 18.39 22.04 17.23
CA GLY A 106 16.97 21.96 16.92
C GLY A 106 16.08 21.58 18.10
N ASP A 107 16.60 21.45 19.32
CA ASP A 107 15.79 21.08 20.48
C ASP A 107 14.56 22.00 20.64
N GLY A 108 13.40 21.37 20.80
CA GLY A 108 12.10 22.06 20.88
C GLY A 108 11.50 22.52 19.53
N THR A 109 12.27 22.57 18.44
CA THR A 109 11.80 23.11 17.15
C THR A 109 11.87 22.11 16.00
N ALA A 110 12.95 21.34 15.89
CA ALA A 110 13.12 20.30 14.89
C ALA A 110 12.10 19.17 15.07
N LYS A 111 11.64 18.63 13.95
CA LYS A 111 10.67 17.52 13.89
C LYS A 111 11.17 16.45 12.92
N ASN A 112 10.98 15.17 13.25
CA ASN A 112 11.36 14.05 12.38
C ASN A 112 12.83 14.05 11.99
N THR A 113 13.70 14.31 12.98
CA THR A 113 15.16 14.21 12.85
C THR A 113 15.63 12.80 13.18
N ASP A 114 14.95 11.78 12.66
CA ASP A 114 15.26 10.37 12.91
C ASP A 114 16.75 10.10 12.65
N GLY A 115 17.40 9.36 13.54
CA GLY A 115 18.82 9.03 13.43
C GLY A 115 19.06 8.11 12.23
N PHE A 116 18.54 6.88 12.33
CA PHE A 116 18.63 5.88 11.29
C PHE A 116 17.26 5.32 10.91
N ASP A 117 16.76 5.68 9.73
CA ASP A 117 15.53 5.18 9.13
C ASP A 117 15.83 4.02 8.15
N LEU A 118 15.26 2.84 8.40
CA LEU A 118 15.58 1.60 7.68
C LEU A 118 14.34 1.02 6.98
N SER A 119 14.45 0.82 5.67
CA SER A 119 13.45 0.08 4.87
C SER A 119 14.10 -0.89 3.87
N ARG A 120 13.67 -2.15 3.90
CA ARG A 120 14.08 -3.25 2.99
C ARG A 120 15.58 -3.54 2.97
N ASN A 121 16.23 -3.57 4.13
CA ASN A 121 17.66 -3.89 4.21
C ASN A 121 17.90 -5.32 4.71
N ASP A 122 19.12 -5.84 4.55
CA ASP A 122 19.54 -7.11 5.14
C ASP A 122 20.98 -7.05 5.68
N GLY A 123 21.21 -7.46 6.92
CA GLY A 123 22.56 -7.55 7.48
C GLY A 123 23.22 -6.18 7.75
N VAL A 124 22.44 -5.15 8.07
CA VAL A 124 22.97 -3.82 8.43
C VAL A 124 23.42 -3.78 9.89
N THR A 125 24.62 -3.29 10.16
CA THR A 125 25.16 -3.11 11.52
C THR A 125 25.36 -1.62 11.81
N ILE A 126 24.80 -1.11 12.90
CA ILE A 126 24.88 0.29 13.34
C ILE A 126 25.42 0.31 14.76
N THR A 127 26.66 0.75 14.97
CA THR A 127 27.33 0.58 16.27
C THR A 127 28.21 1.74 16.71
N GLY A 128 28.21 2.06 18.01
CA GLY A 128 29.13 3.05 18.58
C GLY A 128 28.88 4.50 18.12
N ASN A 129 27.68 4.83 17.66
CA ASN A 129 27.34 6.17 17.19
C ASN A 129 26.82 7.06 18.35
N LYS A 130 27.01 8.38 18.24
CA LYS A 130 26.39 9.38 19.11
C LYS A 130 25.27 10.08 18.35
N ILE A 131 24.06 10.09 18.90
CA ILE A 131 22.84 10.49 18.19
C ILE A 131 22.07 11.46 19.10
N TYR A 132 22.02 12.73 18.69
CA TYR A 132 21.29 13.81 19.34
C TYR A 132 20.20 14.28 18.38
N ASN A 133 18.95 13.98 18.70
CA ASN A 133 17.82 14.27 17.83
C ASN A 133 16.51 14.50 18.59
N GLN A 134 15.42 14.75 17.84
CA GLN A 134 14.10 15.09 18.37
C GLN A 134 13.03 14.09 17.91
N ASP A 135 13.43 12.95 17.35
CA ASP A 135 12.55 11.84 16.94
C ASP A 135 13.27 10.50 17.19
N ASP A 136 12.97 9.44 16.44
CA ASP A 136 13.52 8.11 16.69
C ASP A 136 15.04 8.02 16.49
N CYS A 137 15.76 7.45 17.45
CA CYS A 137 17.20 7.17 17.32
C CYS A 137 17.46 6.09 16.27
N LEU A 138 16.61 5.06 16.29
CA LEU A 138 16.44 4.05 15.25
C LEU A 138 14.96 4.01 14.88
N ALA A 139 14.64 4.16 13.61
CA ALA A 139 13.30 4.05 13.03
C ALA A 139 13.29 2.92 12.01
N MET A 140 12.88 1.72 12.43
CA MET A 140 12.95 0.54 11.57
C MET A 140 11.55 0.17 11.05
N GLN A 141 11.30 0.40 9.77
CA GLN A 141 10.04 0.01 9.13
C GLN A 141 10.14 -1.36 8.43
N SER A 142 11.31 -1.69 7.89
CA SER A 142 11.66 -3.04 7.47
C SER A 142 13.16 -3.24 7.35
N SER A 143 13.65 -4.38 7.82
CA SER A 143 15.02 -4.85 7.59
C SER A 143 15.23 -6.20 8.28
N THR A 144 16.09 -7.05 7.74
CA THR A 144 16.45 -8.34 8.31
C THR A 144 17.88 -8.33 8.85
N ASN A 145 18.16 -9.17 9.84
CA ASN A 145 19.49 -9.41 10.40
C ASN A 145 20.23 -8.13 10.81
N THR A 146 19.51 -7.19 11.43
CA THR A 146 20.05 -5.87 11.79
C THR A 146 20.64 -5.88 13.20
N VAL A 147 21.79 -5.25 13.37
CA VAL A 147 22.44 -5.05 14.69
C VAL A 147 22.51 -3.56 15.01
N PHE A 148 22.00 -3.16 16.16
CA PHE A 148 22.06 -1.79 16.69
C PHE A 148 22.67 -1.80 18.10
N SER A 149 23.97 -1.53 18.20
CA SER A 149 24.72 -1.78 19.44
C SER A 149 25.57 -0.62 19.93
N ASN A 150 25.71 -0.48 21.25
CA ASN A 150 26.65 0.47 21.88
C ASN A 150 26.48 1.93 21.41
N ASN A 151 25.29 2.33 20.97
CA ASN A 151 25.01 3.70 20.56
C ASN A 151 24.57 4.56 21.76
N TYR A 152 24.84 5.85 21.67
CA TYR A 152 24.32 6.87 22.59
C TYR A 152 23.18 7.62 21.90
N CYS A 153 21.97 7.55 22.46
CA CYS A 153 20.77 8.21 21.96
C CYS A 153 20.30 9.27 22.97
N SER A 154 20.10 10.52 22.54
CA SER A 154 19.65 11.61 23.42
C SER A 154 18.58 12.50 22.78
N GLY A 155 17.54 12.84 23.55
CA GLY A 155 16.53 13.86 23.22
C GLY A 155 15.29 13.36 22.46
N GLY A 156 15.38 12.19 21.82
CA GLY A 156 14.41 11.71 20.86
C GLY A 156 13.26 10.83 21.40
N HIS A 157 12.69 10.05 20.49
CA HIS A 157 11.62 9.09 20.78
C HIS A 157 12.11 7.69 21.20
N GLY A 158 13.42 7.45 21.16
CA GLY A 158 14.03 6.18 21.58
C GLY A 158 14.40 5.25 20.41
N ILE A 159 14.50 3.96 20.70
CA ILE A 159 14.80 2.92 19.70
C ILE A 159 13.48 2.28 19.27
N SER A 160 13.08 2.51 18.02
CA SER A 160 11.76 2.17 17.51
C SER A 160 11.81 1.18 16.36
N ILE A 161 11.10 0.07 16.52
CA ILE A 161 10.48 -0.60 15.38
C ILE A 161 9.16 0.15 15.11
N GLY A 162 9.05 0.75 13.94
CA GLY A 162 7.79 1.26 13.43
C GLY A 162 7.83 2.64 12.77
N SER A 163 6.69 3.20 12.38
CA SER A 163 5.36 2.55 12.38
C SER A 163 5.35 1.41 11.36
N LEU A 164 5.30 0.17 11.84
CA LEU A 164 5.45 -1.02 11.00
C LEU A 164 4.08 -1.60 10.74
N GLY A 165 3.85 -1.98 9.50
CA GLY A 165 2.56 -2.45 9.08
C GLY A 165 2.34 -2.11 7.61
N GLY A 166 1.89 -3.13 6.90
CA GLY A 166 2.16 -3.34 5.50
C GLY A 166 1.16 -4.17 4.75
N ASP A 167 1.24 -4.02 3.44
CA ASP A 167 0.16 -4.36 2.55
C ASP A 167 -0.20 -5.85 2.50
N SER A 168 0.73 -6.64 3.02
CA SER A 168 0.86 -8.08 3.15
C SER A 168 2.10 -8.22 4.04
N VAL A 169 2.38 -9.38 4.60
CA VAL A 169 3.76 -9.62 5.06
C VAL A 169 4.66 -9.65 3.83
N THR A 170 5.29 -8.53 3.53
CA THR A 170 6.27 -8.40 2.45
C THR A 170 7.62 -7.95 3.01
N SER A 171 8.66 -7.93 2.18
CA SER A 171 9.97 -7.42 2.59
C SER A 171 9.94 -5.94 2.99
N SER A 172 8.93 -5.15 2.58
CA SER A 172 8.78 -3.75 3.04
C SER A 172 8.20 -3.60 4.45
N ASP A 173 7.72 -4.70 5.02
CA ASP A 173 6.90 -4.71 6.24
C ASP A 173 7.35 -5.83 7.20
N THR A 174 8.58 -6.30 7.00
CA THR A 174 9.23 -7.34 7.78
C THR A 174 10.44 -6.78 8.49
N VAL A 175 10.46 -6.95 9.80
CA VAL A 175 11.63 -6.85 10.68
C VAL A 175 11.90 -8.23 11.24
N SER A 176 13.04 -8.82 10.90
CA SER A 176 13.41 -10.13 11.43
C SER A 176 14.87 -10.16 11.88
N GLY A 177 15.14 -10.72 13.05
CA GLY A 177 16.52 -10.86 13.55
C GLY A 177 17.15 -9.52 13.93
N LEU A 178 16.37 -8.61 14.54
CA LEU A 178 16.92 -7.37 15.12
C LEU A 178 17.63 -7.67 16.44
N THR A 179 18.87 -7.20 16.60
CA THR A 179 19.60 -7.22 17.87
C THR A 179 19.94 -5.80 18.31
N VAL A 180 19.38 -5.35 19.43
CA VAL A 180 19.61 -4.05 20.07
C VAL A 180 20.32 -4.26 21.40
N THR A 181 21.61 -3.91 21.50
CA THR A 181 22.38 -4.25 22.70
C THR A 181 23.34 -3.17 23.20
N GLY A 182 23.45 -3.01 24.52
CA GLY A 182 24.46 -2.13 25.13
C GLY A 182 24.27 -0.63 24.85
N ASN A 183 23.09 -0.20 24.39
CA ASN A 183 22.85 1.21 24.07
C ASN A 183 22.59 2.04 25.35
N SER A 184 22.95 3.32 25.31
CA SER A 184 22.58 4.31 26.33
C SER A 184 21.50 5.23 25.77
N ILE A 185 20.33 5.24 26.39
CA ILE A 185 19.15 6.00 25.94
C ILE A 185 18.83 7.03 27.01
N VAL A 186 18.98 8.31 26.66
CA VAL A 186 19.00 9.41 27.62
C VAL A 186 17.98 10.48 27.21
N ASN A 187 17.31 11.11 28.18
CA ASN A 187 16.39 12.24 27.95
C ASN A 187 15.39 11.98 26.81
N SER A 188 14.87 10.76 26.73
CA SER A 188 14.07 10.29 25.58
C SER A 188 12.65 9.97 26.01
N VAL A 189 11.70 10.07 25.08
CA VAL A 189 10.30 9.71 25.34
C VAL A 189 10.18 8.22 25.61
N ASN A 190 10.89 7.37 24.86
CA ASN A 190 10.85 5.93 25.07
C ASN A 190 12.27 5.35 25.14
N GLY A 191 12.42 4.23 25.84
CA GLY A 191 13.62 3.40 25.78
C GLY A 191 13.53 2.51 24.55
N ILE A 192 12.79 1.41 24.71
CA ILE A 192 12.48 0.45 23.65
C ILE A 192 11.05 0.69 23.20
N ARG A 193 10.84 0.80 21.89
CA ARG A 193 9.51 0.96 21.30
C ARG A 193 9.30 -0.01 20.15
N ILE A 194 8.17 -0.71 20.19
CA ILE A 194 7.61 -1.40 19.03
C ILE A 194 6.23 -0.78 18.82
N LYS A 195 6.03 -0.10 17.69
CA LYS A 195 4.71 0.42 17.32
C LYS A 195 4.30 -0.16 15.97
N THR A 196 3.25 -0.96 16.01
CA THR A 196 2.66 -1.55 14.82
C THR A 196 1.36 -0.83 14.50
N ILE A 197 1.15 -0.56 13.22
CA ILE A 197 0.06 0.28 12.78
C ILE A 197 -1.19 -0.56 12.86
N ILE A 198 -2.22 -0.03 13.50
CA ILE A 198 -3.54 -0.57 13.27
C ILE A 198 -3.76 -0.57 11.73
N GLY A 199 -4.37 -1.60 11.23
CA GLY A 199 -4.70 -1.99 9.87
C GLY A 199 -3.78 -2.89 9.12
N LEU A 200 -2.51 -2.94 9.50
CA LEU A 200 -1.49 -3.29 8.55
C LEU A 200 -0.48 -4.36 8.96
N GLN A 201 -0.01 -5.18 7.99
CA GLN A 201 0.52 -6.58 8.13
C GLN A 201 1.98 -6.46 8.32
N GLY A 202 2.54 -7.44 8.97
CA GLY A 202 3.97 -7.49 9.00
C GLY A 202 4.41 -8.54 9.93
N LEU A 203 5.72 -8.59 10.00
CA LEU A 203 6.40 -9.51 10.87
C LEU A 203 7.44 -8.71 11.62
N VAL A 204 7.33 -8.73 12.94
CA VAL A 204 8.44 -8.48 13.85
C VAL A 204 8.77 -9.83 14.45
N SER A 205 9.84 -10.45 13.98
CA SER A 205 10.29 -11.74 14.52
C SER A 205 11.70 -11.66 15.06
N ASN A 206 11.96 -12.34 16.17
CA ASN A 206 13.31 -12.50 16.72
C ASN A 206 13.98 -11.14 17.03
N ALA A 207 13.24 -10.24 17.68
CA ALA A 207 13.76 -8.94 18.12
C ALA A 207 14.32 -9.06 19.54
N LYS A 208 15.63 -8.83 19.70
CA LYS A 208 16.34 -8.95 20.96
C LYS A 208 16.83 -7.59 21.45
N TYR A 209 16.46 -7.21 22.66
CA TYR A 209 16.90 -6.00 23.35
C TYR A 209 17.63 -6.39 24.62
N THR A 210 18.96 -6.31 24.63
CA THR A 210 19.77 -6.84 25.73
C THR A 210 20.69 -5.78 26.33
N ASN A 211 20.72 -5.65 27.65
CA ASN A 211 21.68 -4.82 28.39
C ASN A 211 21.68 -3.33 27.99
N ASN A 212 20.51 -2.78 27.65
CA ASN A 212 20.36 -1.36 27.35
C ASN A 212 20.18 -0.55 28.65
N LYS A 213 20.71 0.68 28.68
CA LYS A 213 20.67 1.58 29.85
C LYS A 213 19.81 2.79 29.57
N LEU A 214 18.94 3.13 30.52
CA LEU A 214 18.01 4.26 30.46
C LEU A 214 18.43 5.35 31.45
N SER A 215 18.32 6.61 31.05
CA SER A 215 18.48 7.75 31.95
C SER A 215 17.49 8.86 31.60
N ASN A 216 16.65 9.24 32.56
CA ASN A 216 15.60 10.26 32.37
C ASN A 216 14.71 9.95 31.16
N VAL A 217 14.21 8.71 31.08
CA VAL A 217 13.33 8.24 30.01
C VAL A 217 11.88 8.28 30.47
N LYS A 218 10.94 8.73 29.63
CA LYS A 218 9.53 8.75 30.05
C LYS A 218 8.95 7.33 30.14
N ASN A 219 9.10 6.52 29.09
CA ASN A 219 8.58 5.14 29.05
C ASN A 219 9.72 4.15 28.74
N ALA A 220 10.03 3.22 29.64
CA ALA A 220 11.14 2.28 29.43
C ALA A 220 10.83 1.29 28.28
N ILE A 221 9.68 0.65 28.33
CA ILE A 221 9.23 -0.33 27.33
C ILE A 221 7.85 0.10 26.84
N VAL A 222 7.76 0.34 25.53
CA VAL A 222 6.52 0.68 24.83
C VAL A 222 6.26 -0.35 23.75
N ILE A 223 5.21 -1.15 23.89
CA ILE A 223 4.80 -2.07 22.82
C ILE A 223 3.33 -1.83 22.51
N HIS A 224 3.09 -1.16 21.39
CA HIS A 224 1.78 -0.70 20.99
C HIS A 224 1.41 -1.30 19.65
N SER A 225 0.36 -2.10 19.67
CA SER A 225 -0.35 -2.63 18.52
C SER A 225 -1.60 -1.79 18.21
N ASP A 226 -1.65 -0.54 18.65
CA ASP A 226 -2.82 0.34 18.54
C ASP A 226 -2.52 1.69 17.85
N TYR A 227 -1.37 1.80 17.17
CA TYR A 227 -0.94 3.05 16.54
C TYR A 227 -1.71 3.35 15.25
N SER A 228 -2.43 4.47 15.21
CA SER A 228 -3.14 4.94 14.01
C SER A 228 -2.32 6.01 13.29
N LYS A 229 -1.94 5.74 12.03
CA LYS A 229 -1.25 6.73 11.18
C LYS A 229 -2.08 7.99 10.97
N SER A 230 -3.39 7.88 10.95
CA SER A 230 -4.27 9.00 10.65
C SER A 230 -4.60 9.89 11.83
N LYS A 231 -4.74 9.29 13.01
CA LYS A 231 -4.84 10.04 14.27
C LYS A 231 -3.47 10.56 14.70
N GLY A 232 -2.39 10.03 14.11
CA GLY A 232 -1.02 10.34 14.49
C GLY A 232 -0.64 9.82 15.88
N GLY A 233 -1.32 8.81 16.40
CA GLY A 233 -1.19 8.40 17.80
C GLY A 233 -1.84 7.06 18.14
N TYR A 234 -1.71 6.66 19.41
CA TYR A 234 -2.29 5.44 19.96
C TYR A 234 -3.80 5.59 20.15
N THR A 235 -4.55 4.57 19.74
CA THR A 235 -6.01 4.61 19.78
C THR A 235 -6.61 4.04 21.07
N GLY A 236 -5.80 3.33 21.87
CA GLY A 236 -6.24 2.51 22.98
C GLY A 236 -6.83 1.16 22.55
N SER A 237 -6.96 0.90 21.25
CA SER A 237 -7.52 -0.34 20.70
C SER A 237 -6.44 -1.09 19.92
N ALA A 238 -5.85 -2.09 20.57
CA ALA A 238 -4.80 -2.94 20.03
C ALA A 238 -5.33 -3.87 18.95
N THR A 239 -5.72 -3.30 17.81
CA THR A 239 -6.21 -4.10 16.70
C THR A 239 -5.06 -4.64 15.88
N SER A 240 -3.84 -4.08 15.98
CA SER A 240 -2.76 -4.38 15.04
C SER A 240 -2.52 -5.87 14.85
N GLU A 241 -2.33 -6.26 13.61
CA GLU A 241 -2.27 -7.63 13.16
C GLU A 241 -0.88 -7.99 12.59
N VAL A 242 0.08 -7.06 12.69
CA VAL A 242 1.50 -7.39 12.59
C VAL A 242 1.81 -8.48 13.63
N THR A 243 2.33 -9.61 13.16
CA THR A 243 2.86 -10.65 14.05
C THR A 243 4.09 -10.11 14.76
N ILE A 244 4.06 -10.04 16.08
CA ILE A 244 5.19 -9.67 16.92
C ILE A 244 5.57 -10.91 17.74
N GLN A 245 6.52 -11.69 17.22
CA GLN A 245 6.94 -12.94 17.85
C GLN A 245 8.41 -12.95 18.22
N GLY A 246 8.77 -13.67 19.28
CA GLY A 246 10.16 -13.82 19.68
C GLY A 246 10.79 -12.49 20.09
N VAL A 247 10.11 -11.73 20.96
CA VAL A 247 10.66 -10.49 21.53
C VAL A 247 11.36 -10.82 22.84
N THR A 248 12.67 -10.61 22.90
CA THR A 248 13.42 -10.75 24.15
C THR A 248 13.83 -9.38 24.64
N ILE A 249 13.49 -9.03 25.88
CA ILE A 249 14.00 -7.85 26.57
C ILE A 249 14.70 -8.32 27.83
N SER A 250 16.03 -8.20 27.89
CA SER A 250 16.80 -8.66 29.04
C SER A 250 17.80 -7.61 29.53
N GLY A 251 17.95 -7.46 30.84
CA GLY A 251 18.98 -6.59 31.43
C GLY A 251 18.75 -5.09 31.20
N LEU A 252 17.50 -4.67 31.00
CA LEU A 252 17.16 -3.24 30.88
C LEU A 252 17.28 -2.58 32.26
N SER A 253 18.10 -1.52 32.37
CA SER A 253 18.40 -0.89 33.66
C SER A 253 18.38 0.63 33.59
N GLY A 254 18.11 1.29 34.72
CA GLY A 254 18.25 2.75 34.87
C GLY A 254 16.97 3.47 35.28
N THR A 255 16.81 4.73 34.86
CA THR A 255 15.69 5.58 35.28
C THR A 255 14.68 5.80 34.16
N ALA A 256 13.43 5.45 34.47
CA ALA A 256 12.27 5.82 33.65
C ALA A 256 11.05 6.17 34.51
N THR A 257 10.14 6.99 33.98
CA THR A 257 8.88 7.35 34.67
C THR A 257 7.89 6.19 34.65
N ASN A 258 7.68 5.57 33.49
CA ASN A 258 6.82 4.41 33.29
C ASN A 258 7.68 3.22 32.86
N LEU A 259 7.49 2.06 33.50
CA LEU A 259 8.28 0.88 33.16
C LEU A 259 7.71 0.16 31.93
N TYR A 260 6.38 -0.01 31.90
CA TYR A 260 5.67 -0.66 30.82
C TYR A 260 4.51 0.23 30.35
N ASP A 261 4.41 0.42 29.04
CA ASP A 261 3.25 0.95 28.33
C ASP A 261 2.97 -0.03 27.19
N ILE A 262 2.14 -1.04 27.48
CA ILE A 262 1.92 -2.17 26.57
C ILE A 262 0.43 -2.27 26.28
N VAL A 263 0.11 -2.07 25.01
CA VAL A 263 -1.24 -2.21 24.44
C VAL A 263 -1.07 -3.05 23.18
N ALA A 264 -0.99 -4.36 23.36
CA ALA A 264 -0.66 -5.33 22.32
C ALA A 264 -1.86 -6.19 21.94
N ASN A 265 -1.97 -6.55 20.65
CA ASN A 265 -3.02 -7.45 20.20
C ASN A 265 -2.64 -8.88 20.57
N ALA A 266 -3.31 -9.44 21.58
CA ALA A 266 -3.00 -10.76 22.12
C ALA A 266 -2.99 -11.89 21.07
N LYS A 267 -3.69 -11.72 19.93
CA LYS A 267 -3.77 -12.73 18.86
C LYS A 267 -2.48 -12.89 18.05
N VAL A 268 -1.68 -11.83 17.96
CA VAL A 268 -0.51 -11.78 17.05
C VAL A 268 0.79 -11.63 17.80
N VAL A 269 0.77 -11.82 19.11
CA VAL A 269 1.96 -11.72 19.96
C VAL A 269 2.27 -13.08 20.59
N SER A 270 3.51 -13.51 20.48
CA SER A 270 3.93 -14.81 21.02
C SER A 270 5.43 -14.83 21.34
N GLY A 271 5.84 -15.70 22.25
CA GLY A 271 7.28 -15.88 22.56
C GLY A 271 7.96 -14.61 23.05
N TRP A 272 7.31 -13.83 23.91
CA TRP A 272 7.93 -12.66 24.56
C TRP A 272 8.60 -13.10 25.86
N THR A 273 9.83 -12.65 26.08
CA THR A 273 10.60 -12.98 27.27
C THR A 273 11.22 -11.73 27.85
N PHE A 274 10.77 -11.32 29.03
CA PHE A 274 11.27 -10.15 29.75
C PHE A 274 12.01 -10.60 31.01
N SER A 275 13.27 -10.21 31.17
CA SER A 275 14.07 -10.61 32.35
C SER A 275 15.08 -9.54 32.76
N GLY A 276 15.47 -9.49 34.04
CA GLY A 276 16.48 -8.54 34.51
C GLY A 276 16.15 -7.06 34.28
N ILE A 277 14.86 -6.69 34.34
CA ILE A 277 14.41 -5.30 34.20
C ILE A 277 14.48 -4.62 35.56
N THR A 278 15.35 -3.63 35.72
CA THR A 278 15.63 -2.97 37.01
C THR A 278 15.37 -1.47 36.94
N ARG A 279 14.62 -0.94 37.92
CA ARG A 279 14.31 0.50 38.05
C ARG A 279 15.03 1.08 39.27
N THR A 280 15.75 2.17 39.09
CA THR A 280 16.20 3.01 40.21
C THR A 280 15.09 4.03 40.54
N HIS A 281 14.59 4.01 41.78
CA HIS A 281 13.40 4.73 42.26
C HIS A 281 13.32 6.23 41.88
N GLN A 282 12.16 6.66 41.38
CA GLN A 282 11.45 7.89 41.80
C GLN A 282 9.92 7.65 41.75
N GLN A 283 9.22 8.25 42.72
CA GLN A 283 7.86 7.93 43.19
C GLN A 283 6.71 8.23 42.18
N PHE A 284 5.55 7.66 42.50
CA PHE A 284 4.22 7.70 41.86
C PHE A 284 3.91 6.56 40.87
N LEU A 285 3.33 5.48 41.42
CA LEU A 285 2.66 4.40 40.69
C LEU A 285 1.29 4.91 40.20
N ARG A 286 1.07 4.98 38.88
CA ARG A 286 -0.27 4.80 38.28
C ARG A 286 -0.21 3.57 37.39
N VAL A 287 -0.63 2.42 37.93
CA VAL A 287 -0.85 1.22 37.13
C VAL A 287 -2.23 1.35 36.50
N ASN A 288 -2.30 1.84 35.26
CA ASN A 288 -3.49 1.70 34.41
C ASN A 288 -3.27 0.52 33.48
N MET A 289 -3.50 -0.69 33.97
CA MET A 289 -3.45 -1.91 33.17
C MET A 289 -4.86 -2.18 32.62
N LYS A 290 -5.15 -1.77 31.38
CA LYS A 290 -6.37 -2.20 30.67
C LYS A 290 -6.02 -3.42 29.82
N VAL A 291 -6.14 -4.60 30.42
CA VAL A 291 -6.12 -5.88 29.69
C VAL A 291 -7.57 -6.24 29.37
N PHE A 292 -7.98 -6.16 28.10
CA PHE A 292 -9.23 -6.76 27.65
C PHE A 292 -8.91 -8.11 27.01
N ALA A 293 -9.06 -9.19 27.77
CA ALA A 293 -9.12 -10.55 27.23
C ALA A 293 -10.06 -11.40 28.09
N HIS A 294 -11.13 -11.91 27.48
CA HIS A 294 -11.93 -13.00 28.03
C HIS A 294 -11.20 -14.31 27.78
N SER A 295 -10.31 -14.71 28.69
CA SER A 295 -9.89 -16.09 29.00
C SER A 295 -8.72 -16.05 30.00
N LEU A 296 -8.62 -17.07 30.85
CA LEU A 296 -7.92 -17.20 32.14
C LEU A 296 -6.44 -16.74 32.29
N VAL A 297 -5.81 -16.10 31.31
CA VAL A 297 -4.39 -15.64 31.34
C VAL A 297 -4.15 -14.53 32.39
N VAL A 298 -5.20 -13.84 32.83
CA VAL A 298 -5.11 -12.73 33.80
C VAL A 298 -4.63 -13.18 35.20
N ILE A 299 -4.80 -14.45 35.57
CA ILE A 299 -4.41 -14.94 36.91
C ILE A 299 -2.90 -15.17 37.03
N ALA A 300 -2.20 -15.56 35.95
CA ALA A 300 -0.73 -15.76 35.99
C ALA A 300 0.05 -14.44 36.10
N LEU A 301 -0.47 -13.36 35.49
CA LEU A 301 0.17 -12.04 35.52
C LEU A 301 -0.04 -11.27 36.83
N LEU A 302 -1.14 -11.52 37.56
CA LEU A 302 -1.36 -10.89 38.88
C LEU A 302 -0.45 -11.47 39.99
N VAL A 303 0.02 -12.71 39.87
CA VAL A 303 0.84 -13.37 40.91
C VAL A 303 2.34 -13.05 40.73
N ALA A 304 2.81 -12.82 39.50
CA ALA A 304 4.23 -12.53 39.23
C ALA A 304 4.67 -11.11 39.63
N ALA A 305 3.75 -10.14 39.63
CA ALA A 305 4.03 -8.74 39.97
C ALA A 305 4.36 -8.51 41.46
N VAL A 306 4.11 -9.51 42.32
CA VAL A 306 4.37 -9.41 43.76
C VAL A 306 5.66 -10.14 44.19
N ASN A 307 6.14 -11.16 43.45
CA ASN A 307 7.22 -12.03 43.95
C ASN A 307 8.34 -12.44 42.96
N GLY A 308 8.42 -11.90 41.75
CA GLY A 308 9.62 -12.06 40.90
C GLY A 308 9.97 -13.49 40.47
N PHE A 309 9.02 -14.23 39.88
CA PHE A 309 9.27 -15.54 39.25
C PHE A 309 8.83 -15.57 37.77
N ASP A 310 9.52 -16.42 36.99
CA ASP A 310 9.34 -16.63 35.54
C ASP A 310 7.99 -17.28 35.18
N VAL A 311 7.45 -16.94 34.00
CA VAL A 311 6.15 -17.43 33.49
C VAL A 311 6.34 -18.18 32.16
N ASN A 312 5.79 -19.40 32.06
CA ASN A 312 5.68 -20.19 30.83
C ASN A 312 4.24 -20.73 30.67
N LEU A 313 3.62 -20.61 29.49
CA LEU A 313 2.19 -20.86 29.25
C LEU A 313 2.00 -21.98 28.21
N ASN A 314 1.85 -23.24 28.66
CA ASN A 314 1.44 -24.40 27.85
C ASN A 314 0.79 -25.46 28.76
N ASP A 315 -0.54 -25.44 28.97
CA ASP A 315 -1.40 -26.59 29.36
C ASP A 315 -2.87 -26.08 29.59
N TYR A 316 -3.88 -26.96 29.49
CA TYR A 316 -5.36 -26.79 29.53
C TYR A 316 -6.05 -26.64 28.14
N THR A 317 -7.00 -27.49 27.69
CA THR A 317 -8.08 -28.28 28.34
C THR A 317 -8.49 -29.55 27.56
N GLN A 318 -8.97 -30.58 28.30
CA GLN A 318 -9.78 -31.72 27.84
C GLN A 318 -11.29 -31.53 28.16
N GLN A 319 -12.16 -32.25 27.42
CA GLN A 319 -13.47 -32.87 27.77
C GLN A 319 -14.85 -32.28 27.37
N SER A 320 -15.75 -33.25 27.06
CA SER A 320 -17.21 -33.28 26.75
C SER A 320 -17.59 -33.17 25.25
N GLU A 321 -18.45 -33.98 24.62
CA GLU A 321 -19.54 -34.91 25.03
C GLU A 321 -19.63 -36.18 24.13
N ALA A 322 -20.46 -37.14 24.57
CA ALA A 322 -20.60 -38.52 24.09
C ALA A 322 -21.69 -38.75 23.01
N SER A 323 -21.53 -39.81 22.21
CA SER A 323 -22.62 -40.66 21.67
C SER A 323 -22.06 -42.02 21.19
N GLN A 324 -22.60 -43.12 21.75
CA GLN A 324 -22.36 -44.52 21.32
C GLN A 324 -23.23 -44.82 20.07
N VAL A 325 -22.97 -45.78 19.17
CA VAL A 325 -22.89 -47.26 19.26
C VAL A 325 -22.29 -47.73 17.91
N GLY A 326 -21.29 -48.63 17.80
CA GLY A 326 -21.41 -50.08 17.92
C GLY A 326 -20.18 -50.81 17.35
N GLN A 327 -19.78 -51.89 18.02
CA GLN A 327 -18.58 -52.73 17.81
C GLN A 327 -18.65 -53.62 16.56
N VAL A 328 -17.50 -54.01 15.98
CA VAL A 328 -16.97 -55.41 15.88
C VAL A 328 -15.47 -55.37 15.49
N SER A 329 -14.61 -56.09 16.24
CA SER A 329 -13.26 -56.56 15.85
C SER A 329 -13.26 -58.12 15.93
N PRO A 330 -12.28 -58.89 15.38
CA PRO A 330 -10.92 -58.96 15.99
C PRO A 330 -9.72 -59.33 15.08
N ALA A 331 -8.52 -59.13 15.66
CA ALA A 331 -7.22 -59.82 15.43
C ALA A 331 -6.42 -59.48 14.14
N SER A 332 -5.09 -59.29 14.11
CA SER A 332 -4.00 -59.55 15.08
C SER A 332 -2.63 -58.99 14.58
N GLN A 333 -1.76 -58.59 15.54
CA GLN A 333 -0.27 -58.69 15.61
C GLN A 333 0.60 -57.86 14.60
N VAL A 334 1.18 -56.71 15.02
CA VAL A 334 2.53 -56.44 15.62
C VAL A 334 3.71 -56.43 14.64
N SER A 335 4.25 -55.25 14.33
CA SER A 335 5.65 -54.82 14.62
C SER A 335 5.94 -53.39 14.12
N ASP A 336 6.56 -52.60 15.01
CA ASP A 336 7.12 -51.22 14.92
C ASP A 336 7.75 -50.81 13.57
N ASP A 337 7.48 -49.59 13.07
CA ASP A 337 8.17 -48.35 13.47
C ASP A 337 7.62 -47.15 12.65
N SER A 338 7.20 -46.11 13.38
CA SER A 338 6.96 -44.68 13.04
C SER A 338 6.45 -44.25 11.64
N PRO A 339 5.24 -43.63 11.56
CA PRO A 339 4.60 -43.27 10.31
C PRO A 339 4.89 -41.83 9.83
N SER A 340 5.14 -41.70 8.53
CA SER A 340 4.86 -40.51 7.75
C SER A 340 3.34 -40.30 7.67
N GLN A 341 2.80 -39.38 8.49
CA GLN A 341 1.42 -38.92 8.38
C GLN A 341 1.33 -37.75 7.41
N VAL A 342 0.52 -37.97 6.39
CA VAL A 342 -0.02 -36.98 5.47
C VAL A 342 -1.02 -36.11 6.24
N ASP A 343 -0.86 -34.81 6.03
CA ASP A 343 -1.52 -33.63 6.60
C ASP A 343 -3.07 -33.65 6.53
N PRO A 344 -3.77 -33.29 7.62
CA PRO A 344 -4.94 -32.43 7.45
C PRO A 344 -5.16 -31.32 8.52
N LEU A 345 -5.37 -30.11 8.00
CA LEU A 345 -6.33 -29.04 8.40
C LEU A 345 -5.84 -27.86 9.27
N GLN A 346 -5.57 -26.75 8.56
CA GLN A 346 -5.19 -25.41 8.99
C GLN A 346 -6.42 -24.59 9.44
N GLN A 347 -6.36 -23.90 10.60
CA GLN A 347 -7.45 -23.05 11.14
C GLN A 347 -7.37 -21.61 10.58
N ASP A 348 -8.50 -21.04 10.15
CA ASP A 348 -8.67 -19.78 9.39
C ASP A 348 -8.76 -18.53 10.32
N ASP A 349 -7.77 -17.63 10.28
CA ASP A 349 -7.72 -16.37 11.05
C ASP A 349 -8.53 -15.26 10.33
N GLY A 350 -9.84 -15.27 10.53
CA GLY A 350 -10.80 -14.32 9.92
C GLY A 350 -11.04 -13.04 10.74
N CYS A 351 -11.23 -11.91 10.05
CA CYS A 351 -11.61 -10.62 10.62
C CYS A 351 -12.96 -10.16 10.08
N THR A 352 -13.76 -9.48 10.90
CA THR A 352 -15.02 -8.88 10.45
C THR A 352 -15.02 -7.38 10.74
N LEU A 353 -15.15 -6.57 9.69
CA LEU A 353 -15.31 -5.12 9.77
C LEU A 353 -16.79 -4.76 9.69
N SER A 354 -17.33 -4.14 10.72
CA SER A 354 -18.71 -3.64 10.76
C SER A 354 -18.84 -2.37 11.61
N GLY A 355 -19.99 -1.69 11.54
CA GLY A 355 -20.24 -0.44 12.26
C GLY A 355 -19.46 0.72 11.67
N SER A 356 -18.78 1.54 12.48
CA SER A 356 -17.98 2.65 11.99
C SER A 356 -16.51 2.25 11.82
N TYR A 357 -15.96 2.45 10.63
CA TYR A 357 -14.54 2.20 10.36
C TYR A 357 -13.65 3.19 11.11
N ILE A 358 -12.57 2.68 11.69
CA ILE A 358 -11.56 3.48 12.37
C ILE A 358 -10.39 3.60 11.41
N GLN A 359 -9.92 4.81 11.13
CA GLN A 359 -8.83 4.93 10.18
C GLN A 359 -7.55 4.26 10.70
N GLY A 360 -7.01 3.39 9.85
CA GLY A 360 -6.03 2.40 10.21
C GLY A 360 -6.66 1.18 10.88
N THR A 361 -7.90 0.73 10.64
CA THR A 361 -8.37 -0.51 11.30
C THR A 361 -7.54 -1.71 10.86
N ASN A 362 -6.99 -2.44 11.85
CA ASN A 362 -6.36 -3.79 11.81
C ASN A 362 -6.88 -4.76 10.70
N VAL A 363 -6.22 -5.12 9.58
CA VAL A 363 -6.68 -6.23 8.68
C VAL A 363 -5.56 -7.16 8.20
N SER A 364 -4.51 -7.22 8.99
CA SER A 364 -3.18 -7.61 8.60
C SER A 364 -2.51 -8.89 9.16
N HIS A 365 -3.30 -9.69 9.79
CA HIS A 365 -3.16 -11.10 10.15
C HIS A 365 -4.29 -11.84 9.44
N CYS A 366 -5.36 -11.14 9.05
CA CYS A 366 -6.51 -11.74 8.41
C CYS A 366 -6.08 -12.49 7.14
N SER A 367 -6.26 -13.80 7.20
CA SER A 367 -6.32 -14.63 6.00
C SER A 367 -7.68 -14.46 5.31
N THR A 368 -8.72 -14.16 6.08
CA THR A 368 -10.05 -13.80 5.59
C THR A 368 -10.52 -12.46 6.19
N VAL A 369 -10.89 -11.47 5.38
CA VAL A 369 -11.44 -10.17 5.84
C VAL A 369 -12.89 -10.05 5.40
N ILE A 370 -13.84 -10.37 6.28
CA ILE A 370 -15.25 -10.09 6.07
C ILE A 370 -15.49 -8.59 6.29
N ILE A 371 -16.08 -7.93 5.32
CA ILE A 371 -16.54 -6.55 5.42
C ILE A 371 -18.06 -6.60 5.40
N ASP A 372 -18.64 -6.58 6.59
CA ASP A 372 -20.08 -6.49 6.79
C ASP A 372 -20.52 -5.02 6.62
N SER A 373 -21.61 -4.61 7.25
CA SER A 373 -22.13 -3.26 7.14
C SER A 373 -21.22 -2.28 7.88
N LEU A 374 -20.56 -1.40 7.13
CA LEU A 374 -19.46 -0.55 7.59
C LEU A 374 -19.68 0.92 7.19
N SER A 375 -19.23 1.87 7.98
CA SER A 375 -19.33 3.31 7.71
C SER A 375 -17.95 3.93 7.84
N VAL A 376 -17.35 4.29 6.71
CA VAL A 376 -16.02 4.90 6.62
C VAL A 376 -16.15 6.41 6.87
N PRO A 377 -15.39 7.01 7.82
CA PRO A 377 -15.52 8.44 8.09
C PRO A 377 -15.13 9.34 6.92
N ALA A 378 -15.55 10.60 6.97
CA ALA A 378 -15.26 11.58 5.94
C ALA A 378 -13.75 11.85 5.79
N GLY A 379 -13.22 11.78 4.58
CA GLY A 379 -11.79 12.00 4.31
C GLY A 379 -10.88 10.84 4.71
N VAL A 380 -11.45 9.67 4.94
CA VAL A 380 -10.75 8.45 5.35
C VAL A 380 -10.79 7.43 4.22
N THR A 381 -9.65 6.80 3.96
CA THR A 381 -9.57 5.62 3.08
C THR A 381 -9.82 4.35 3.89
N LEU A 382 -10.73 3.49 3.41
CA LEU A 382 -10.76 2.07 3.73
C LEU A 382 -9.52 1.41 3.10
N ASP A 383 -8.47 1.28 3.90
CA ASP A 383 -7.13 0.94 3.42
C ASP A 383 -6.88 -0.56 3.61
N LEU A 384 -7.46 -1.35 2.72
CA LEU A 384 -7.19 -2.79 2.57
C LEU A 384 -5.93 -3.04 1.76
N SER A 385 -5.06 -2.04 1.68
CA SER A 385 -3.81 -2.25 1.04
C SER A 385 -3.03 -3.28 1.84
N ASN A 386 -3.26 -3.38 3.16
CA ASN A 386 -2.60 -4.17 4.18
C ASN A 386 -3.22 -5.50 4.57
N VAL A 387 -3.47 -6.34 3.58
CA VAL A 387 -4.00 -7.70 3.69
C VAL A 387 -3.00 -8.79 3.25
N THR A 388 -3.10 -10.01 3.77
CA THR A 388 -2.02 -10.98 3.58
C THR A 388 -1.92 -11.42 2.13
N SER A 389 -0.75 -11.87 1.71
CA SER A 389 -0.65 -12.51 0.40
C SER A 389 -1.51 -13.76 0.45
N GLY A 390 -2.48 -13.89 -0.45
CA GLY A 390 -3.47 -14.98 -0.37
C GLY A 390 -4.79 -14.59 0.31
N ALA A 391 -4.94 -13.36 0.81
CA ALA A 391 -6.11 -13.02 1.62
C ALA A 391 -7.44 -13.11 0.86
N HIS A 392 -8.45 -13.66 1.53
CA HIS A 392 -9.85 -13.67 1.14
C HIS A 392 -10.59 -12.48 1.74
N ILE A 393 -10.64 -11.35 1.04
CA ILE A 393 -11.50 -10.23 1.44
C ILE A 393 -12.92 -10.54 0.97
N GLN A 394 -13.95 -10.41 1.80
CA GLN A 394 -15.33 -10.67 1.43
C GLN A 394 -16.26 -9.53 1.85
N PHE A 395 -16.77 -8.75 0.90
CA PHE A 395 -17.85 -7.80 1.18
C PHE A 395 -19.17 -8.57 1.34
N GLN A 396 -19.84 -8.44 2.48
CA GLN A 396 -21.11 -9.12 2.78
C GLN A 396 -22.26 -8.11 3.01
N GLY A 397 -22.00 -7.05 3.77
CA GLY A 397 -23.00 -6.03 4.13
C GLY A 397 -22.89 -4.76 3.27
N THR A 398 -23.44 -3.65 3.78
CA THR A 398 -23.36 -2.35 3.10
C THR A 398 -22.27 -1.47 3.72
N THR A 399 -21.21 -1.18 2.98
CA THR A 399 -20.18 -0.21 3.34
C THR A 399 -20.53 1.17 2.79
N THR A 400 -20.48 2.22 3.60
CA THR A 400 -20.70 3.62 3.19
C THR A 400 -19.47 4.48 3.45
N PHE A 401 -19.33 5.61 2.73
CA PHE A 401 -18.20 6.54 2.90
C PHE A 401 -18.66 7.96 3.23
N GLY A 402 -18.06 8.52 4.28
CA GLY A 402 -18.33 9.86 4.75
C GLY A 402 -17.93 10.90 3.71
N GLN A 403 -18.73 11.97 3.67
CA GLN A 403 -18.71 12.98 2.63
C GLN A 403 -17.60 14.01 2.86
N LYS A 404 -16.66 14.14 1.92
CA LYS A 404 -15.61 15.17 1.95
C LYS A 404 -15.12 15.46 0.54
N LEU A 405 -14.80 16.72 0.23
CA LEU A 405 -14.03 17.06 -0.97
C LEU A 405 -12.53 16.81 -0.74
N TRP A 406 -11.95 15.86 -1.47
CA TRP A 406 -10.54 15.44 -1.41
C TRP A 406 -10.26 14.44 -2.54
N ASP A 407 -8.98 14.20 -2.85
CA ASP A 407 -8.56 13.33 -3.97
C ASP A 407 -8.85 11.82 -3.74
N GLY A 408 -9.12 11.42 -2.50
CA GLY A 408 -9.28 10.02 -2.13
C GLY A 408 -7.95 9.23 -2.13
N PRO A 409 -8.00 7.89 -2.33
CA PRO A 409 -9.19 7.09 -2.69
C PRO A 409 -10.10 6.78 -1.48
N LEU A 410 -11.35 6.40 -1.74
CA LEU A 410 -12.27 5.89 -0.71
C LEU A 410 -11.85 4.51 -0.20
N LEU A 411 -11.45 3.62 -1.10
CA LEU A 411 -11.01 2.26 -0.83
C LEU A 411 -9.73 1.97 -1.61
N LYS A 412 -8.76 1.34 -0.95
CA LYS A 412 -7.47 0.98 -1.56
C LYS A 412 -7.14 -0.48 -1.30
N VAL A 413 -6.70 -1.19 -2.34
CA VAL A 413 -6.20 -2.57 -2.28
C VAL A 413 -4.85 -2.66 -2.99
N LYS A 414 -3.95 -3.46 -2.40
CA LYS A 414 -2.65 -3.85 -2.92
C LYS A 414 -2.33 -5.21 -2.35
N GLY A 415 -1.56 -6.03 -3.06
CA GLY A 415 -1.18 -7.36 -2.58
C GLY A 415 -1.03 -8.37 -3.70
N THR A 416 -0.74 -9.61 -3.34
CA THR A 416 -0.53 -10.71 -4.28
C THR A 416 -1.43 -11.88 -3.88
N ASN A 417 -1.89 -12.66 -4.86
CA ASN A 417 -2.72 -13.85 -4.62
C ASN A 417 -4.06 -13.54 -3.90
N LEU A 418 -4.60 -12.33 -4.05
CA LEU A 418 -5.80 -11.92 -3.31
C LEU A 418 -7.07 -12.51 -3.93
N SER A 419 -8.05 -12.79 -3.09
CA SER A 419 -9.43 -13.10 -3.46
C SER A 419 -10.35 -12.08 -2.81
N VAL A 420 -10.82 -11.10 -3.58
CA VAL A 420 -11.73 -10.05 -3.07
C VAL A 420 -13.14 -10.34 -3.56
N THR A 421 -14.00 -10.85 -2.71
CA THR A 421 -15.25 -11.49 -3.09
C THR A 421 -16.47 -10.95 -2.34
N GLY A 422 -17.63 -11.59 -2.54
CA GLY A 422 -18.81 -11.46 -1.68
C GLY A 422 -19.92 -10.59 -2.27
N PRO A 423 -21.18 -10.75 -1.86
CA PRO A 423 -22.33 -10.06 -2.45
C PRO A 423 -22.55 -8.63 -1.91
N GLY A 424 -21.71 -8.15 -1.01
CA GLY A 424 -21.90 -6.89 -0.29
C GLY A 424 -21.95 -5.67 -1.21
N THR A 425 -22.40 -4.55 -0.65
CA THR A 425 -22.58 -3.27 -1.37
C THR A 425 -21.65 -2.20 -0.82
N LEU A 426 -20.90 -1.54 -1.69
CA LEU A 426 -20.02 -0.42 -1.37
C LEU A 426 -20.67 0.87 -1.90
N ASP A 427 -21.26 1.69 -1.02
CA ASP A 427 -21.97 2.93 -1.35
C ASP A 427 -21.09 4.17 -1.14
N GLY A 428 -20.72 4.81 -2.26
CA GLY A 428 -19.86 5.99 -2.29
C GLY A 428 -20.52 7.28 -1.87
N GLN A 429 -21.82 7.27 -1.57
CA GLN A 429 -22.60 8.45 -1.19
C GLN A 429 -22.58 9.57 -2.23
N GLY A 430 -22.52 9.19 -3.52
CA GLY A 430 -22.37 10.07 -4.68
C GLY A 430 -23.41 11.19 -4.75
N SER A 431 -24.63 10.98 -4.23
CA SER A 431 -25.72 11.97 -4.22
C SER A 431 -25.33 13.29 -3.57
N TRP A 432 -24.41 13.27 -2.60
CA TRP A 432 -23.87 14.48 -1.99
C TRP A 432 -22.82 15.16 -2.86
N TYR A 433 -22.03 14.40 -3.61
CA TYR A 433 -20.92 14.89 -4.41
C TYR A 433 -21.37 15.48 -5.75
N TRP A 434 -22.32 14.83 -6.44
CA TRP A 434 -22.68 15.19 -7.81
C TRP A 434 -23.20 16.63 -7.96
N PRO A 435 -24.05 17.16 -7.06
CA PRO A 435 -24.55 18.54 -7.15
C PRO A 435 -23.44 19.62 -7.05
N GLN A 436 -22.26 19.27 -6.55
CA GLN A 436 -21.16 20.21 -6.32
C GLN A 436 -20.37 20.57 -7.61
N GLY A 437 -20.72 19.95 -8.75
CA GLY A 437 -20.14 20.28 -10.07
C GLY A 437 -18.74 19.70 -10.29
N GLN A 438 -18.14 19.92 -11.46
CA GLN A 438 -16.89 19.26 -11.88
C GLN A 438 -15.61 19.95 -11.35
N ASN A 439 -15.68 21.23 -10.99
CA ASN A 439 -14.52 22.03 -10.56
C ASN A 439 -14.07 21.77 -9.11
N VAL A 440 -14.63 20.74 -8.47
CA VAL A 440 -14.24 20.30 -7.13
C VAL A 440 -13.60 18.93 -7.19
N THR A 441 -12.55 18.77 -6.40
CA THR A 441 -11.87 17.49 -6.20
C THR A 441 -12.78 16.51 -5.48
N LYS A 442 -12.98 15.34 -6.09
CA LYS A 442 -13.77 14.23 -5.55
C LYS A 442 -12.90 12.99 -5.43
N PRO A 443 -13.16 12.13 -4.44
CA PRO A 443 -12.34 10.96 -4.24
C PRO A 443 -12.59 9.92 -5.33
N VAL A 444 -11.51 9.35 -5.87
CA VAL A 444 -11.57 8.08 -6.61
C VAL A 444 -12.13 7.02 -5.67
N PHE A 445 -13.01 6.13 -6.15
CA PHE A 445 -13.63 5.14 -5.27
C PHE A 445 -12.63 4.06 -4.88
N PHE A 446 -12.18 3.25 -5.84
CA PHE A 446 -11.46 2.01 -5.61
C PHE A 446 -10.10 2.07 -6.29
N LYS A 447 -9.02 2.07 -5.51
CA LYS A 447 -7.65 2.07 -6.03
C LYS A 447 -7.03 0.68 -5.93
N LEU A 448 -6.75 0.07 -7.09
CA LEU A 448 -5.91 -1.12 -7.20
C LEU A 448 -4.52 -0.67 -7.63
N ASN A 449 -3.50 -0.93 -6.81
CA ASN A 449 -2.14 -0.62 -7.21
C ASN A 449 -1.18 -1.72 -6.80
N ARG A 450 -0.46 -2.30 -7.77
CA ARG A 450 0.42 -3.46 -7.55
C ARG A 450 -0.34 -4.66 -6.98
N VAL A 451 -1.50 -4.93 -7.57
CA VAL A 451 -2.28 -6.14 -7.32
C VAL A 451 -1.81 -7.20 -8.31
N VAL A 452 -1.35 -8.35 -7.83
CA VAL A 452 -0.72 -9.37 -8.66
C VAL A 452 -1.37 -10.73 -8.44
N ASN A 453 -1.58 -11.50 -9.51
CA ASN A 453 -2.11 -12.86 -9.43
C ASN A 453 -3.40 -12.98 -8.58
N SER A 454 -4.32 -12.03 -8.71
CA SER A 454 -5.47 -11.89 -7.80
C SER A 454 -6.81 -11.97 -8.55
N THR A 455 -7.88 -12.22 -7.81
CA THR A 455 -9.25 -12.20 -8.33
C THR A 455 -10.13 -11.28 -7.49
N LEU A 456 -10.94 -10.46 -8.13
CA LEU A 456 -11.99 -9.67 -7.50
C LEU A 456 -13.34 -10.10 -8.08
N SER A 457 -14.33 -10.46 -7.26
CA SER A 457 -15.61 -10.93 -7.80
C SER A 457 -16.87 -10.82 -6.93
N GLY A 458 -18.02 -10.65 -7.55
CA GLY A 458 -19.33 -10.88 -6.92
C GLY A 458 -19.91 -9.74 -6.07
N PHE A 459 -19.21 -8.62 -5.84
CA PHE A 459 -19.72 -7.51 -5.02
C PHE A 459 -20.28 -6.35 -5.85
N ASN A 460 -21.01 -5.49 -5.15
CA ASN A 460 -21.70 -4.33 -5.72
C ASN A 460 -21.01 -3.03 -5.28
N LEU A 461 -20.89 -2.06 -6.18
CA LEU A 461 -20.49 -0.69 -5.89
C LEU A 461 -21.62 0.23 -6.33
N VAL A 462 -22.08 1.11 -5.46
CA VAL A 462 -23.20 2.01 -5.77
C VAL A 462 -22.84 3.46 -5.51
N ASN A 463 -23.47 4.36 -6.26
CA ASN A 463 -23.41 5.81 -6.07
C ASN A 463 -21.97 6.34 -5.93
N VAL A 464 -21.11 6.06 -6.91
CA VAL A 464 -19.70 6.47 -6.81
C VAL A 464 -19.55 8.02 -6.95
N PRO A 465 -18.63 8.68 -6.23
CA PRO A 465 -18.47 10.14 -6.30
C PRO A 465 -17.91 10.65 -7.64
N TYR A 466 -17.02 9.85 -8.23
CA TYR A 466 -16.17 10.13 -9.38
C TYR A 466 -15.77 8.79 -9.99
N ARG A 467 -14.53 8.60 -10.48
CA ARG A 467 -14.06 7.35 -11.09
C ARG A 467 -14.13 6.18 -10.12
N THR A 468 -14.61 5.03 -10.61
CA THR A 468 -14.83 3.82 -9.81
C THR A 468 -13.51 3.10 -9.55
N PHE A 469 -12.93 2.39 -10.53
CA PHE A 469 -11.65 1.71 -10.36
C PHE A 469 -10.50 2.50 -10.99
N SER A 470 -9.47 2.80 -10.20
CA SER A 470 -8.16 3.24 -10.69
C SER A 470 -7.15 2.12 -10.51
N ILE A 471 -6.72 1.51 -11.63
CA ILE A 471 -5.91 0.29 -11.67
C ILE A 471 -4.52 0.62 -12.22
N GLY A 472 -3.52 0.50 -11.36
CA GLY A 472 -2.13 0.82 -11.66
C GLY A 472 -1.17 -0.33 -11.40
N ASN A 473 -0.20 -0.56 -12.29
CA ASN A 473 0.94 -1.47 -12.06
C ASN A 473 0.52 -2.88 -11.56
N SER A 474 -0.64 -3.37 -12.00
CA SER A 474 -1.27 -4.61 -11.52
C SER A 474 -1.26 -5.65 -12.63
N ASN A 475 -0.92 -6.90 -12.29
CA ASN A 475 -0.65 -7.93 -13.28
C ASN A 475 -1.33 -9.26 -12.96
N TYR A 476 -1.61 -10.08 -13.98
CA TYR A 476 -2.18 -11.43 -13.82
C TYR A 476 -3.44 -11.45 -12.94
N THR A 477 -4.27 -10.42 -13.05
CA THR A 477 -5.39 -10.19 -12.12
C THR A 477 -6.70 -10.16 -12.87
N THR A 478 -7.73 -10.78 -12.28
CA THR A 478 -9.08 -10.89 -12.85
C THR A 478 -10.09 -10.12 -12.01
N ILE A 479 -10.95 -9.33 -12.64
CA ILE A 479 -12.13 -8.73 -12.04
C ILE A 479 -13.37 -9.32 -12.72
N THR A 480 -14.26 -9.97 -11.96
CA THR A 480 -15.40 -10.65 -12.56
C THR A 480 -16.70 -10.62 -11.76
N GLY A 481 -17.84 -10.54 -12.42
CA GLY A 481 -19.14 -10.65 -11.75
C GLY A 481 -19.45 -9.51 -10.77
N LEU A 482 -18.84 -8.33 -10.91
CA LEU A 482 -19.18 -7.15 -10.12
C LEU A 482 -20.41 -6.43 -10.69
N THR A 483 -21.16 -5.72 -9.84
CA THR A 483 -22.14 -4.73 -10.30
C THR A 483 -21.74 -3.33 -9.84
N LEU A 484 -21.41 -2.45 -10.77
CA LEU A 484 -21.15 -1.03 -10.54
C LEU A 484 -22.42 -0.28 -10.92
N ASN A 485 -23.08 0.40 -9.98
CA ASN A 485 -24.36 1.04 -10.21
C ASN A 485 -24.45 2.46 -9.63
N SER A 486 -24.31 3.44 -10.50
CA SER A 486 -24.52 4.86 -10.20
C SER A 486 -25.75 5.43 -10.90
N THR A 487 -26.77 4.63 -11.22
CA THR A 487 -27.97 5.13 -11.93
C THR A 487 -28.73 6.22 -11.16
N ALA A 488 -28.60 6.25 -9.83
CA ALA A 488 -29.16 7.34 -9.01
C ALA A 488 -28.56 8.72 -9.37
N GLY A 489 -27.39 8.74 -10.00
CA GLY A 489 -26.73 9.93 -10.50
C GLY A 489 -27.08 10.30 -11.93
N ASN A 490 -27.99 9.59 -12.60
CA ASN A 490 -28.38 9.91 -13.96
C ASN A 490 -28.85 11.37 -14.07
N GLY A 491 -28.31 12.11 -15.04
CA GLY A 491 -28.58 13.52 -15.24
C GLY A 491 -27.72 14.49 -14.42
N VAL A 492 -27.07 14.05 -13.34
CA VAL A 492 -26.27 14.93 -12.46
C VAL A 492 -24.82 14.49 -12.27
N ALA A 493 -24.54 13.19 -12.15
CA ALA A 493 -23.21 12.63 -11.99
C ALA A 493 -22.38 12.77 -13.26
N LYS A 494 -21.07 12.94 -13.09
CA LYS A 494 -20.09 13.08 -14.18
C LYS A 494 -18.81 12.34 -13.81
N ASN A 495 -18.14 11.78 -14.83
CA ASN A 495 -16.84 11.10 -14.69
C ASN A 495 -16.88 9.95 -13.68
N THR A 496 -17.92 9.13 -13.77
CA THR A 496 -18.12 7.92 -12.96
C THR A 496 -17.59 6.69 -13.68
N ASP A 497 -16.39 6.80 -14.25
CA ASP A 497 -15.72 5.76 -15.04
C ASP A 497 -15.74 4.40 -14.31
N GLY A 498 -15.94 3.31 -15.05
CA GLY A 498 -15.97 1.95 -14.52
C GLY A 498 -14.56 1.48 -14.15
N PHE A 499 -13.71 1.30 -15.16
CA PHE A 499 -12.34 0.81 -15.00
C PHE A 499 -11.32 1.68 -15.72
N ASP A 500 -10.47 2.38 -14.97
CA ASP A 500 -9.31 3.13 -15.48
C ASP A 500 -8.03 2.30 -15.37
N LEU A 501 -7.35 2.06 -16.49
CA LEU A 501 -6.14 1.21 -16.53
C LEU A 501 -4.88 2.01 -16.91
N SER A 502 -3.84 1.84 -16.09
CA SER A 502 -2.49 2.37 -16.33
C SER A 502 -1.38 1.38 -15.96
N LYS A 503 -0.47 1.10 -16.91
CA LYS A 503 0.72 0.25 -16.72
C LYS A 503 0.44 -1.15 -16.17
N ASN A 504 -0.61 -1.80 -16.64
CA ASN A 504 -0.96 -3.17 -16.25
C ASN A 504 -0.49 -4.17 -17.33
N ASP A 505 -0.38 -5.45 -16.95
CA ASP A 505 -0.05 -6.54 -17.87
C ASP A 505 -0.80 -7.83 -17.51
N HIS A 506 -1.37 -8.53 -18.48
CA HIS A 506 -2.17 -9.75 -18.25
C HIS A 506 -3.35 -9.49 -17.29
N PHE A 507 -4.21 -8.52 -17.62
CA PHE A 507 -5.34 -8.12 -16.78
C PHE A 507 -6.68 -8.50 -17.43
N THR A 508 -7.57 -9.17 -16.68
CA THR A 508 -8.87 -9.64 -17.18
C THR A 508 -10.01 -8.96 -16.45
N ILE A 509 -11.00 -8.44 -17.17
CA ILE A 509 -12.23 -7.84 -16.63
C ILE A 509 -13.41 -8.50 -17.35
N THR A 510 -14.15 -9.36 -16.66
CA THR A 510 -15.15 -10.19 -17.34
C THR A 510 -16.47 -10.40 -16.59
N GLY A 511 -17.60 -10.41 -17.28
CA GLY A 511 -18.88 -10.76 -16.65
C GLY A 511 -19.43 -9.72 -15.67
N ASN A 512 -19.00 -8.46 -15.73
CA ASN A 512 -19.44 -7.40 -14.83
C ASN A 512 -20.67 -6.66 -15.38
N ARG A 513 -21.47 -6.04 -14.52
CA ARG A 513 -22.58 -5.14 -14.86
C ARG A 513 -22.25 -3.72 -14.43
N ILE A 514 -22.25 -2.77 -15.35
CA ILE A 514 -21.69 -1.44 -15.15
C ILE A 514 -22.72 -0.42 -15.61
N TYR A 515 -23.25 0.37 -14.68
CA TYR A 515 -24.22 1.43 -14.90
C TYR A 515 -23.65 2.74 -14.40
N ASN A 516 -23.27 3.62 -15.32
CA ASN A 516 -22.54 4.85 -14.99
C ASN A 516 -22.84 5.98 -15.98
N GLN A 517 -22.06 7.07 -15.90
CA GLN A 517 -22.21 8.29 -16.70
C GLN A 517 -20.93 8.67 -17.44
N ASP A 518 -19.95 7.75 -17.49
CA ASP A 518 -18.71 7.92 -18.25
C ASP A 518 -18.24 6.56 -18.78
N ASP A 519 -16.96 6.43 -19.12
CA ASP A 519 -16.41 5.21 -19.72
C ASP A 519 -16.70 3.95 -18.90
N CYS A 520 -17.11 2.88 -19.57
CA CYS A 520 -17.18 1.54 -18.97
C CYS A 520 -15.77 1.00 -18.72
N LEU A 521 -14.89 1.20 -19.69
CA LEU A 521 -13.45 0.97 -19.64
C LEU A 521 -12.76 2.22 -20.20
N ALA A 522 -11.75 2.74 -19.51
CA ALA A 522 -10.86 3.79 -19.98
C ALA A 522 -9.41 3.33 -19.81
N MET A 523 -8.71 3.09 -20.92
CA MET A 523 -7.37 2.51 -20.86
C MET A 523 -6.31 3.45 -21.41
N GLN A 524 -5.50 4.04 -20.53
CA GLN A 524 -4.39 4.92 -20.92
C GLN A 524 -3.10 4.13 -21.17
N SER A 525 -2.89 3.02 -20.46
CA SER A 525 -1.87 2.02 -20.79
C SER A 525 -2.16 0.67 -20.17
N SER A 526 -1.97 -0.40 -20.95
CA SER A 526 -2.06 -1.80 -20.49
C SER A 526 -1.63 -2.74 -21.60
N THR A 527 -1.04 -3.88 -21.25
CA THR A 527 -0.73 -4.96 -22.19
C THR A 527 -1.49 -6.24 -21.86
N ASN A 528 -1.76 -7.06 -22.88
CA ASN A 528 -2.39 -8.38 -22.73
C ASN A 528 -3.69 -8.34 -21.91
N THR A 529 -4.59 -7.41 -22.26
CA THR A 529 -5.81 -7.14 -21.48
C THR A 529 -7.02 -7.81 -22.11
N VAL A 530 -7.87 -8.43 -21.30
CA VAL A 530 -9.15 -9.01 -21.74
C VAL A 530 -10.30 -8.28 -21.07
N PHE A 531 -11.24 -7.76 -21.85
CA PHE A 531 -12.48 -7.14 -21.39
C PHE A 531 -13.68 -7.86 -22.02
N SER A 532 -14.29 -8.81 -21.34
CA SER A 532 -15.25 -9.72 -21.97
C SER A 532 -16.55 -9.95 -21.23
N ASN A 533 -17.64 -10.22 -21.94
CA ASN A 533 -18.94 -10.59 -21.35
C ASN A 533 -19.50 -9.59 -20.33
N ASN A 534 -19.09 -8.32 -20.40
CA ASN A 534 -19.58 -7.27 -19.51
C ASN A 534 -20.85 -6.62 -20.07
N TYR A 535 -21.71 -6.13 -19.19
CA TYR A 535 -22.88 -5.33 -19.50
C TYR A 535 -22.60 -3.86 -19.13
N CYS A 536 -22.45 -2.98 -20.11
CA CYS A 536 -22.20 -1.55 -19.92
C CYS A 536 -23.46 -0.74 -20.23
N SER A 537 -23.91 0.15 -19.34
CA SER A 537 -25.15 0.90 -19.54
C SER A 537 -25.05 2.37 -19.09
N GLY A 538 -25.56 3.28 -19.92
CA GLY A 538 -25.72 4.71 -19.57
C GLY A 538 -24.47 5.58 -19.77
N GLY A 539 -23.30 4.97 -19.94
CA GLY A 539 -22.01 5.65 -19.95
C GLY A 539 -21.50 6.05 -21.34
N HIS A 540 -20.19 6.10 -21.49
CA HIS A 540 -19.49 6.50 -22.72
C HIS A 540 -18.87 5.33 -23.51
N GLY A 541 -19.21 4.09 -23.19
CA GLY A 541 -18.77 2.90 -23.93
C GLY A 541 -17.44 2.32 -23.45
N ILE A 542 -16.81 1.50 -24.31
CA ILE A 542 -15.52 0.85 -24.05
C ILE A 542 -14.43 1.63 -24.78
N SER A 543 -13.55 2.29 -24.01
CA SER A 543 -12.61 3.27 -24.53
C SER A 543 -11.14 2.91 -24.31
N ILE A 544 -10.35 3.02 -25.39
CA ILE A 544 -8.91 3.26 -25.29
C ILE A 544 -8.69 4.77 -25.22
N GLY A 545 -7.98 5.22 -24.19
CA GLY A 545 -7.56 6.60 -23.98
C GLY A 545 -8.37 7.40 -22.93
N SER A 546 -8.20 8.71 -22.85
CA SER A 546 -7.37 9.54 -23.75
C SER A 546 -5.89 9.17 -23.63
N LEU A 547 -5.28 8.70 -24.71
CA LEU A 547 -3.91 8.20 -24.73
C LEU A 547 -2.98 9.19 -25.43
N GLY A 548 -1.82 9.43 -24.84
CA GLY A 548 -0.75 10.24 -25.40
C GLY A 548 0.18 10.80 -24.34
N GLY A 549 1.47 10.88 -24.64
CA GLY A 549 2.49 11.59 -23.85
C GLY A 549 3.62 12.14 -24.71
N ASP A 550 4.65 12.71 -24.08
CA ASP A 550 5.79 13.32 -24.77
C ASP A 550 6.59 12.32 -25.62
N LYS A 551 6.48 11.03 -25.29
CA LYS A 551 7.09 9.91 -26.01
C LYS A 551 6.23 8.66 -25.87
N GLN A 552 6.46 7.71 -26.77
CA GLN A 552 5.96 6.35 -26.63
C GLN A 552 6.78 5.60 -25.56
N ASP A 553 6.12 5.13 -24.50
CA ASP A 553 6.69 4.25 -23.47
C ASP A 553 5.58 3.39 -22.80
N SER A 554 5.92 2.67 -21.72
CA SER A 554 4.96 1.79 -21.02
C SER A 554 3.76 2.51 -20.42
N SER A 555 3.80 3.84 -20.24
CA SER A 555 2.68 4.64 -19.76
C SER A 555 1.74 5.13 -20.88
N THR A 556 2.18 5.02 -22.14
CA THR A 556 1.47 5.48 -23.34
C THR A 556 1.29 4.35 -24.36
N THR A 557 1.29 3.10 -23.89
CA THR A 557 1.16 1.91 -24.73
C THR A 557 -0.04 1.06 -24.32
N VAL A 558 -0.87 0.74 -25.32
CA VAL A 558 -1.88 -0.30 -25.28
C VAL A 558 -1.54 -1.34 -26.34
N ALA A 559 -1.34 -2.59 -25.91
CA ALA A 559 -1.04 -3.69 -26.83
C ALA A 559 -1.72 -5.00 -26.41
N GLY A 560 -2.35 -5.70 -27.37
CA GLY A 560 -2.97 -6.99 -27.09
C GLY A 560 -4.24 -6.87 -26.26
N LEU A 561 -5.16 -5.98 -26.65
CA LEU A 561 -6.48 -5.84 -26.04
C LEU A 561 -7.47 -6.78 -26.74
N LEU A 562 -8.21 -7.58 -25.97
CA LEU A 562 -9.36 -8.34 -26.45
C LEU A 562 -10.63 -7.87 -25.75
N VAL A 563 -11.54 -7.24 -26.50
CA VAL A 563 -12.88 -6.83 -26.06
C VAL A 563 -13.91 -7.79 -26.66
N LYS A 564 -14.44 -8.74 -25.89
CA LYS A 564 -15.26 -9.83 -26.44
C LYS A 564 -16.64 -10.03 -25.79
N GLY A 565 -17.70 -10.18 -26.56
CA GLY A 565 -18.99 -10.66 -26.04
C GLY A 565 -19.71 -9.69 -25.10
N ASN A 566 -19.32 -8.40 -25.09
CA ASN A 566 -19.92 -7.41 -24.20
C ASN A 566 -21.27 -6.92 -24.76
N THR A 567 -22.17 -6.50 -23.88
CA THR A 567 -23.41 -5.81 -24.24
C THR A 567 -23.34 -4.35 -23.78
N ILE A 568 -23.50 -3.40 -24.70
CA ILE A 568 -23.38 -1.96 -24.45
C ILE A 568 -24.73 -1.32 -24.74
N VAL A 569 -25.33 -0.69 -23.74
CA VAL A 569 -26.73 -0.26 -23.75
C VAL A 569 -26.85 1.22 -23.40
N ASN A 570 -27.75 1.95 -24.05
CA ASN A 570 -28.08 3.34 -23.70
C ASN A 570 -26.85 4.23 -23.46
N SER A 571 -25.77 4.01 -24.22
CA SER A 571 -24.47 4.66 -24.02
C SER A 571 -24.20 5.64 -25.17
N ASP A 572 -23.39 6.67 -24.90
CA ASP A 572 -22.97 7.60 -25.94
C ASP A 572 -22.17 6.88 -27.02
N ASN A 573 -21.30 5.95 -26.64
CA ASN A 573 -20.48 5.22 -27.59
C ASN A 573 -20.54 3.71 -27.32
N GLY A 574 -20.32 2.92 -28.37
CA GLY A 574 -20.06 1.50 -28.29
C GLY A 574 -18.57 1.28 -28.05
N ILE A 575 -17.83 1.15 -29.15
CA ILE A 575 -16.36 1.01 -29.16
C ILE A 575 -15.74 2.37 -29.40
N ARG A 576 -14.72 2.74 -28.61
CA ARG A 576 -14.07 4.05 -28.73
C ARG A 576 -12.55 3.99 -28.63
N ILE A 577 -11.86 4.72 -29.50
CA ILE A 577 -10.44 5.07 -29.35
C ILE A 577 -10.31 6.59 -29.43
N LYS A 578 -9.63 7.20 -28.45
CA LYS A 578 -9.40 8.64 -28.37
C LYS A 578 -7.94 8.94 -28.03
N THR A 579 -7.19 9.52 -28.97
CA THR A 579 -5.78 9.87 -28.78
C THR A 579 -5.57 11.39 -28.80
N ILE A 580 -4.63 11.84 -27.97
CA ILE A 580 -4.43 13.27 -27.68
C ILE A 580 -3.64 13.94 -28.81
N THR A 581 -4.11 15.10 -29.27
CA THR A 581 -3.45 15.93 -30.30
C THR A 581 -2.00 16.24 -29.95
N GLY A 582 -1.09 16.08 -30.92
CA GLY A 582 0.34 16.39 -30.78
C GLY A 582 1.15 15.43 -29.90
N LEU A 583 0.52 14.44 -29.27
CA LEU A 583 1.19 13.50 -28.37
C LEU A 583 1.47 12.15 -29.03
N GLN A 584 2.50 11.46 -28.54
CA GLN A 584 2.98 10.16 -29.01
C GLN A 584 2.47 9.01 -28.15
N GLY A 585 2.46 7.80 -28.71
CA GLY A 585 2.05 6.59 -28.03
C GLY A 585 1.78 5.45 -29.01
N LEU A 586 1.29 4.33 -28.49
CA LEU A 586 0.97 3.15 -29.29
C LEU A 586 -0.36 2.54 -28.84
N VAL A 587 -1.23 2.26 -29.81
CA VAL A 587 -2.37 1.37 -29.71
C VAL A 587 -2.21 0.32 -30.78
N THR A 588 -2.01 -0.95 -30.38
CA THR A 588 -1.85 -2.03 -31.35
C THR A 588 -2.48 -3.34 -30.91
N ASN A 589 -2.85 -4.18 -31.87
CA ASN A 589 -3.42 -5.51 -31.63
C ASN A 589 -4.64 -5.44 -30.70
N ALA A 590 -5.57 -4.52 -31.00
CA ALA A 590 -6.82 -4.40 -30.27
C ALA A 590 -7.95 -5.05 -31.07
N SER A 591 -8.60 -6.05 -30.49
CA SER A 591 -9.67 -6.83 -31.12
C SER A 591 -10.98 -6.65 -30.37
N TYR A 592 -12.05 -6.30 -31.08
CA TYR A 592 -13.41 -6.15 -30.58
C TYR A 592 -14.29 -7.20 -31.25
N ILE A 593 -14.63 -8.27 -30.53
CA ILE A 593 -15.22 -9.49 -31.08
C ILE A 593 -16.61 -9.74 -30.48
N ASP A 594 -17.62 -9.96 -31.31
CA ASP A 594 -18.98 -10.39 -30.91
C ASP A 594 -19.65 -9.48 -29.86
N ASN A 595 -19.44 -8.16 -29.95
CA ASN A 595 -20.07 -7.22 -29.02
C ASN A 595 -21.47 -6.82 -29.52
N LYS A 596 -22.40 -6.58 -28.59
CA LYS A 596 -23.79 -6.22 -28.88
C LYS A 596 -24.10 -4.81 -28.40
N LEU A 597 -24.73 -4.00 -29.25
CA LEU A 597 -25.17 -2.63 -28.96
C LEU A 597 -26.69 -2.57 -28.81
N VAL A 598 -27.20 -1.79 -27.87
CA VAL A 598 -28.64 -1.55 -27.71
C VAL A 598 -28.87 -0.09 -27.43
N ASN A 599 -29.49 0.63 -28.37
CA ASN A 599 -29.79 2.06 -28.23
C ASN A 599 -28.54 2.89 -27.90
N VAL A 600 -27.47 2.69 -28.65
CA VAL A 600 -26.20 3.42 -28.50
C VAL A 600 -26.16 4.62 -29.45
N LYS A 601 -25.60 5.76 -29.05
CA LYS A 601 -25.57 6.93 -29.95
C LYS A 601 -24.54 6.78 -31.07
N HIS A 602 -23.31 6.37 -30.78
CA HIS A 602 -22.25 6.12 -31.76
C HIS A 602 -21.68 4.71 -31.62
N ALA A 603 -21.86 3.84 -32.61
CA ALA A 603 -21.43 2.45 -32.49
C ALA A 603 -19.90 2.29 -32.47
N ILE A 604 -19.22 2.93 -33.42
CA ILE A 604 -17.75 2.89 -33.56
C ILE A 604 -17.23 4.33 -33.62
N VAL A 605 -16.39 4.69 -32.65
CA VAL A 605 -15.79 6.03 -32.52
C VAL A 605 -14.27 5.91 -32.55
N MET A 606 -13.61 6.49 -33.54
CA MET A 606 -12.15 6.47 -33.66
C MET A 606 -11.62 7.87 -33.91
N HIS A 607 -10.98 8.46 -32.91
CA HIS A 607 -10.58 9.86 -32.94
C HIS A 607 -9.12 10.03 -32.54
N SER A 608 -8.38 10.78 -33.36
CA SER A 608 -7.00 11.17 -33.08
C SER A 608 -6.83 12.69 -32.94
N ASP A 609 -7.91 13.35 -32.53
CA ASP A 609 -8.06 14.80 -32.44
C ASP A 609 -8.53 15.25 -31.03
N TYR A 610 -8.41 14.37 -30.02
CA TYR A 610 -8.86 14.65 -28.66
C TYR A 610 -8.01 15.75 -28.02
N ASN A 611 -8.66 16.82 -27.59
CA ASN A 611 -8.03 17.95 -26.92
C ASN A 611 -8.35 17.89 -25.42
N LYS A 612 -7.32 17.65 -24.60
CA LYS A 612 -7.45 17.49 -23.15
C LYS A 612 -7.94 18.76 -22.45
N THR A 613 -7.53 19.94 -22.92
CA THR A 613 -7.94 21.23 -22.35
C THR A 613 -9.42 21.53 -22.63
N LYS A 614 -9.90 21.19 -23.83
CA LYS A 614 -11.32 21.30 -24.21
C LYS A 614 -12.17 20.22 -23.55
N GLY A 615 -11.59 19.07 -23.22
CA GLY A 615 -12.32 17.88 -22.78
C GLY A 615 -13.14 17.25 -23.91
N GLY A 616 -12.65 17.29 -25.16
CA GLY A 616 -13.39 16.79 -26.31
C GLY A 616 -12.62 16.91 -27.63
N TYR A 617 -13.30 16.63 -28.74
CA TYR A 617 -12.72 16.58 -30.08
C TYR A 617 -12.51 17.97 -30.68
N SER A 618 -11.38 18.18 -31.34
CA SER A 618 -11.02 19.46 -31.95
C SER A 618 -11.45 19.59 -33.41
N GLY A 619 -11.74 18.46 -34.07
CA GLY A 619 -11.97 18.35 -35.52
C GLY A 619 -10.68 18.27 -36.33
N ILE A 620 -9.50 18.38 -35.70
CA ILE A 620 -8.20 18.40 -36.39
C ILE A 620 -7.34 17.23 -35.86
N PRO A 621 -7.28 16.10 -36.59
CA PRO A 621 -6.59 14.91 -36.12
C PRO A 621 -5.07 15.05 -36.23
N THR A 622 -4.44 15.55 -35.17
CA THR A 622 -2.97 15.79 -35.10
C THR A 622 -2.25 14.93 -34.09
N SER A 623 -2.91 13.92 -33.50
CA SER A 623 -2.23 12.96 -32.64
C SER A 623 -1.12 12.22 -33.41
N LEU A 624 -0.03 11.93 -32.70
CA LEU A 624 1.12 11.16 -33.18
C LEU A 624 1.13 9.74 -32.58
N VAL A 625 0.02 9.31 -31.98
CA VAL A 625 -0.15 7.94 -31.49
C VAL A 625 -0.38 7.01 -32.66
N ASN A 626 0.47 5.99 -32.80
CA ASN A 626 0.27 4.94 -33.78
C ASN A 626 -0.91 4.06 -33.38
N ILE A 627 -1.91 3.90 -34.25
CA ILE A 627 -3.11 3.08 -34.05
C ILE A 627 -3.16 2.01 -35.13
N THR A 628 -2.63 0.83 -34.82
CA THR A 628 -2.43 -0.23 -35.81
C THR A 628 -3.10 -1.54 -35.41
N ASN A 629 -3.37 -2.41 -36.38
CA ASN A 629 -3.88 -3.77 -36.13
C ASN A 629 -5.15 -3.77 -35.27
N ILE A 630 -6.15 -2.99 -35.68
CA ILE A 630 -7.44 -2.88 -35.00
C ILE A 630 -8.43 -3.80 -35.69
N LYS A 631 -9.00 -4.74 -34.96
CA LYS A 631 -10.02 -5.66 -35.48
C LYS A 631 -11.37 -5.39 -34.82
N ILE A 632 -12.43 -5.24 -35.59
CA ILE A 632 -13.81 -5.25 -35.13
C ILE A 632 -14.54 -6.34 -35.92
N ASP A 633 -15.08 -7.33 -35.24
CA ASP A 633 -15.70 -8.50 -35.87
C ASP A 633 -16.96 -8.90 -35.10
N GLY A 634 -18.08 -9.09 -35.80
CA GLY A 634 -19.33 -9.55 -35.19
C GLY A 634 -20.05 -8.51 -34.33
N LEU A 635 -19.79 -7.21 -34.55
CA LEU A 635 -20.51 -6.14 -33.85
C LEU A 635 -21.97 -6.11 -34.31
N SER A 636 -22.93 -6.22 -33.39
CA SER A 636 -24.35 -6.32 -33.74
C SER A 636 -25.24 -5.42 -32.88
N GLY A 637 -26.49 -5.19 -33.29
CA GLY A 637 -27.51 -4.55 -32.45
C GLY A 637 -28.06 -3.24 -33.01
N SER A 638 -28.24 -2.19 -32.19
CA SER A 638 -28.79 -0.90 -32.64
C SER A 638 -27.99 0.31 -32.16
N ALA A 639 -27.86 1.30 -33.06
CA ALA A 639 -27.25 2.58 -32.75
C ALA A 639 -27.89 3.75 -33.54
N THR A 640 -27.61 5.00 -33.18
CA THR A 640 -28.01 6.15 -34.00
C THR A 640 -27.03 6.35 -35.15
N ASN A 641 -25.73 6.41 -34.85
CA ASN A 641 -24.65 6.57 -35.82
C ASN A 641 -23.78 5.31 -35.83
N LEU A 642 -23.53 4.73 -37.00
CA LEU A 642 -22.66 3.56 -37.12
C LEU A 642 -21.19 3.95 -36.94
N TYR A 643 -20.73 4.96 -37.65
CA TYR A 643 -19.34 5.40 -37.64
C TYR A 643 -19.19 6.88 -37.27
N ASP A 644 -18.21 7.16 -36.43
CA ASP A 644 -17.69 8.50 -36.13
C ASP A 644 -16.16 8.42 -36.08
N VAL A 645 -15.52 8.60 -37.24
CA VAL A 645 -14.08 8.39 -37.39
C VAL A 645 -13.41 9.63 -37.95
N VAL A 646 -12.54 10.24 -37.15
CA VAL A 646 -11.70 11.38 -37.51
C VAL A 646 -10.29 11.11 -37.02
N VAL A 647 -9.45 10.57 -37.90
CA VAL A 647 -8.09 10.14 -37.55
C VAL A 647 -7.04 10.71 -38.48
N ASN A 648 -5.81 10.74 -38.00
CA ASN A 648 -4.64 11.16 -38.74
C ASN A 648 -4.25 10.00 -39.67
N PRO A 649 -4.29 10.16 -41.00
CA PRO A 649 -3.96 9.08 -41.93
C PRO A 649 -2.52 8.57 -41.79
N ASP A 650 -1.61 9.38 -41.25
CA ASP A 650 -0.19 9.03 -41.14
C ASP A 650 0.11 8.04 -40.00
N VAL A 651 -0.84 7.86 -39.06
CA VAL A 651 -0.61 7.06 -37.83
C VAL A 651 -1.53 5.85 -37.73
N VAL A 652 -2.37 5.61 -38.74
CA VAL A 652 -3.34 4.51 -38.75
C VAL A 652 -3.02 3.48 -39.83
N SER A 653 -3.11 2.20 -39.50
CA SER A 653 -2.92 1.11 -40.49
C SER A 653 -3.52 -0.21 -40.02
N ASN A 654 -3.78 -1.11 -40.97
CA ASN A 654 -4.21 -2.49 -40.71
C ASN A 654 -5.46 -2.59 -39.83
N TRP A 655 -6.53 -1.88 -40.21
CA TRP A 655 -7.81 -2.05 -39.54
C TRP A 655 -8.67 -3.07 -40.28
N GLU A 656 -9.42 -3.89 -39.56
CA GLU A 656 -10.28 -4.93 -40.14
C GLU A 656 -11.66 -4.86 -39.49
N PHE A 657 -12.65 -4.33 -40.19
CA PHE A 657 -14.04 -4.30 -39.74
C PHE A 657 -14.85 -5.33 -40.53
N LYS A 658 -15.38 -6.34 -39.85
CA LYS A 658 -16.11 -7.47 -40.44
C LYS A 658 -17.38 -7.79 -39.67
N ASN A 659 -18.36 -8.36 -40.37
CA ASN A 659 -19.60 -8.85 -39.77
C ASN A 659 -20.30 -7.80 -38.89
N ILE A 660 -20.34 -6.54 -39.36
CA ILE A 660 -20.98 -5.43 -38.65
C ILE A 660 -22.48 -5.45 -38.98
N ALA A 661 -23.28 -5.94 -38.05
CA ALA A 661 -24.73 -6.10 -38.14
C ALA A 661 -25.46 -5.18 -37.15
N VAL A 662 -25.14 -3.88 -37.20
CA VAL A 662 -25.75 -2.85 -36.37
C VAL A 662 -26.81 -2.12 -37.18
N ASN A 663 -28.06 -2.16 -36.73
CA ASN A 663 -29.15 -1.36 -37.27
C ASN A 663 -28.96 0.10 -36.83
N ALA A 664 -28.40 0.92 -37.73
CA ALA A 664 -28.10 2.32 -37.47
C ALA A 664 -28.99 3.26 -38.30
N THR A 665 -29.43 4.37 -37.69
CA THR A 665 -30.21 5.40 -38.40
C THR A 665 -29.35 6.17 -39.40
N ASN A 666 -28.10 6.42 -39.04
CA ASN A 666 -27.10 7.09 -39.88
C ASN A 666 -25.86 6.20 -39.97
N VAL A 667 -25.31 6.05 -41.18
CA VAL A 667 -24.02 5.36 -41.35
C VAL A 667 -22.88 6.20 -40.76
N GLY A 668 -22.99 7.54 -40.79
CA GLY A 668 -21.97 8.45 -40.29
C GLY A 668 -20.87 8.70 -41.32
N GLN A 669 -19.72 9.23 -40.89
CA GLN A 669 -18.60 9.58 -41.76
C GLN A 669 -17.28 9.06 -41.21
N CYS A 670 -16.37 8.74 -42.12
CA CYS A 670 -15.00 8.37 -41.81
C CYS A 670 -14.03 9.26 -42.57
N SER A 671 -13.06 9.81 -41.86
CA SER A 671 -12.02 10.69 -42.39
C SER A 671 -10.66 10.24 -41.88
N GLY A 672 -9.71 10.10 -42.81
CA GLY A 672 -8.32 9.71 -42.54
C GLY A 672 -8.10 8.26 -42.13
N GLY A 673 -9.14 7.42 -42.06
CA GLY A 673 -8.99 5.99 -41.77
C GLY A 673 -8.33 5.19 -42.90
N PRO A 674 -7.88 3.94 -42.64
CA PRO A 674 -7.35 3.05 -43.68
C PRO A 674 -8.37 2.78 -44.79
N SER A 675 -7.90 2.70 -46.05
CA SER A 675 -8.76 2.61 -47.25
C SER A 675 -9.70 1.40 -47.30
N ASN A 676 -9.35 0.33 -46.57
CA ASN A 676 -10.14 -0.90 -46.48
C ASN A 676 -11.25 -0.84 -45.42
N VAL A 677 -11.32 0.23 -44.63
CA VAL A 677 -12.45 0.53 -43.74
C VAL A 677 -13.32 1.57 -44.45
N GLN A 678 -14.46 1.12 -44.98
CA GLN A 678 -15.44 1.99 -45.63
C GLN A 678 -16.65 2.22 -44.72
N CYS A 679 -16.97 3.48 -44.56
CA CYS A 679 -18.17 4.04 -43.96
C CYS A 679 -18.89 4.75 -45.12
#